data_AF-A2FYN1-F1
#
_entry.id   AF-A2FYN1-F1
#
_cell.length_a   1.000
_cell.length_b   1.000
_cell.length_c   1.000
_cell.angle_alpha   90.00
_cell.angle_beta   90.00
_cell.angle_gamma   90.00
#
_symmetry.space_group_name_H-M   'P 1'
#
loop_
_entity.id
_entity.type
_entity.pdbx_description
1 polymer ?
#
loop_
_entity_poly.entity_id
_entity_poly.type
_entity_poly.pdbx_seq_one_letter_code
_entity_poly.pdbx_strand_id
1 'polypeptide(L)'
;MFPIYLCIASCFSYIGLGEEQCDFKCWIRKLNISIDGFSTETSFLGIKYEIDINNIKVYGMDLSYLDSEFYPDPHIVQNGLEFEFDLQASSDFTLVISTGSTKLVNAAIHATITEVDAQIGLDFIKDEFGLIKAVISPEDRCSIKMNSIKLEAHFSSAIEQKIFDLLDGFIENQLKQRIGPIVCTQTHDLIGTEITQAFESANKIIRPYLNGTSPIVIPIDPDMSDLRKSDIVDVLRLVLTNFTGTNGPLNLNALVNRFTNGMGKINLAQILNYFNSTKPLEISAPIPNLNTTLNLTLLDLNLSGLNTWQDFTILEPESEYILDTHTGMDALGINLTFMINVSFNGTTISTGDSYLSEIGDLDLYITKNKMMMKAQIAHKKDYGLNWTDPQCINLGCIESLLSPHGTGLTYLFFNTSIDSLSIEAGTGDMEAEIRKFINNIVKFFVDNYRPILPTFVTSFVNSYGTSKLNALITEELSKADCKYIAEDPYKDFVLWTTVTAASGALAISLIIFLIMRPSLQKKTELESKIKSLESLNSLSKITEEGSIKGCWGKFLRTDDQSSLLMTSKLSSTTRILMPLLVLLNIAVFISSNTGIGASVFCKFMIGTDKLVSLPSIEDFSLINSIKEMWEAKTYFLSVLIAVMSCAWPYMKLLMMLGCWCLPSPAMKPERREKWLRFLDALGKWSLVDSFVMVLMLIAFNFDLYFPIISGMIDSPFSIHLWVYPAYGFLTLMLGTVISLALSHVMLALERKVDSPEEKIETESLKEKNSLAKYVSNKFYKVIPVILILISGGLLGIGLVSISFSFNFVGLAGYALNLLDTPHEKHYSVIDLALKLPDAAQYPNSFTIRFTQALYIVIAIIMPIMHVVTLFIMWVIPMTYRAQKRIYVAAEVMYAWACLDVFIISILAAVLEISQFARFMVGDKCDQIDPIIKMFFANEPLINGHETCFDVVTTLNEGSWYLFSAAVAHTIATLLVNFFARKALDERKGKAQYQSIV
;
A
#
# COMPACT_ATOMS: atom_id res chain seq x y z
N MET A 1 -38.86 3.58 -2.21
CA MET A 1 -38.52 4.40 -3.40
C MET A 1 -39.02 3.76 -4.69
N PHE A 2 -38.62 2.53 -5.03
CA PHE A 2 -39.07 1.82 -6.24
C PHE A 2 -40.59 1.66 -6.42
N PRO A 3 -41.43 1.36 -5.39
CA PRO A 3 -42.88 1.24 -5.59
C PRO A 3 -43.61 2.58 -5.72
N ILE A 4 -43.07 3.66 -5.15
CA ILE A 4 -43.58 5.03 -5.33
C ILE A 4 -43.19 5.53 -6.73
N TYR A 5 -41.95 5.27 -7.14
CA TYR A 5 -41.49 5.56 -8.50
C TYR A 5 -42.24 4.70 -9.54
N LEU A 6 -42.59 3.45 -9.23
CA LEU A 6 -43.46 2.63 -10.07
C LEU A 6 -44.89 3.12 -10.05
N CYS A 7 -45.48 3.54 -8.93
CA CYS A 7 -46.82 4.14 -8.92
C CYS A 7 -46.87 5.42 -9.73
N ILE A 8 -45.90 6.33 -9.54
CA ILE A 8 -45.81 7.58 -10.29
C ILE A 8 -45.50 7.28 -11.76
N ALA A 9 -44.47 6.48 -12.06
CA ALA A 9 -44.11 6.14 -13.42
C ALA A 9 -45.16 5.27 -14.13
N SER A 10 -45.96 4.46 -13.43
CA SER A 10 -47.05 3.68 -14.04
C SER A 10 -48.32 4.50 -14.24
N CYS A 11 -48.62 5.45 -13.34
CA CYS A 11 -49.62 6.49 -13.58
C CYS A 11 -49.24 7.33 -14.82
N PHE A 12 -47.94 7.58 -15.05
CA PHE A 12 -47.48 8.32 -16.23
C PHE A 12 -47.22 7.44 -17.48
N SER A 13 -46.87 6.16 -17.34
CA SER A 13 -46.50 5.29 -18.47
C SER A 13 -47.70 4.67 -19.19
N TYR A 14 -48.89 4.65 -18.58
CA TYR A 14 -50.10 4.11 -19.22
C TYR A 14 -50.79 5.11 -20.16
N ILE A 15 -50.34 6.37 -20.18
CA ILE A 15 -50.89 7.40 -21.05
C ILE A 15 -49.90 7.65 -22.18
N GLY A 16 -50.05 6.90 -23.28
CA GLY A 16 -49.32 7.17 -24.52
C GLY A 16 -49.71 8.52 -25.09
N LEU A 17 -48.94 9.58 -24.78
CA LEU A 17 -49.08 10.90 -25.39
C LEU A 17 -47.99 11.09 -26.43
N GLY A 18 -48.42 11.31 -27.67
CA GLY A 18 -47.56 11.62 -28.81
C GLY A 18 -46.81 12.94 -28.65
N GLU A 19 -45.57 12.92 -29.15
CA GLU A 19 -44.71 13.96 -29.73
C GLU A 19 -44.79 15.48 -29.39
N GLU A 20 -45.50 15.96 -28.36
CA GLU A 20 -45.38 17.39 -27.95
C GLU A 20 -45.35 17.65 -26.43
N GLN A 21 -44.39 18.49 -26.05
CA GLN A 21 -44.02 18.96 -24.70
C GLN A 21 -45.24 19.37 -23.84
N CYS A 22 -45.26 18.96 -22.56
CA CYS A 22 -46.17 19.51 -21.54
C CYS A 22 -45.59 19.40 -20.13
N ASP A 23 -45.57 20.49 -19.36
CA ASP A 23 -45.48 20.46 -17.89
C ASP A 23 -46.84 20.06 -17.26
N PHE A 24 -46.95 19.96 -15.94
CA PHE A 24 -48.20 19.54 -15.27
C PHE A 24 -49.37 20.49 -15.59
N LYS A 25 -49.15 21.81 -15.57
CA LYS A 25 -50.19 22.81 -15.93
C LYS A 25 -50.59 22.67 -17.42
N CYS A 26 -49.65 22.44 -18.33
CA CYS A 26 -49.90 22.14 -19.74
C CYS A 26 -50.64 20.82 -19.94
N TRP A 27 -50.28 19.77 -19.19
CA TRP A 27 -50.92 18.47 -19.26
C TRP A 27 -52.39 18.59 -18.86
N ILE A 28 -52.67 19.30 -17.75
CA ILE A 28 -54.04 19.65 -17.34
C ILE A 28 -54.75 20.43 -18.45
N ARG A 29 -54.09 21.41 -19.08
CA ARG A 29 -54.67 22.17 -20.21
C ARG A 29 -54.99 21.31 -21.43
N LYS A 30 -54.23 20.22 -21.68
CA LYS A 30 -54.45 19.29 -22.79
C LYS A 30 -55.47 18.19 -22.49
N LEU A 31 -55.88 18.00 -21.24
CA LEU A 31 -56.92 17.03 -20.89
C LEU A 31 -58.26 17.42 -21.53
N ASN A 32 -58.92 16.43 -22.12
CA ASN A 32 -60.26 16.55 -22.67
C ASN A 32 -61.16 15.51 -22.00
N ILE A 33 -62.04 15.96 -21.12
CA ILE A 33 -62.91 15.11 -20.31
C ILE A 33 -64.31 15.12 -20.91
N SER A 34 -64.87 13.94 -21.20
CA SER A 34 -66.27 13.81 -21.59
C SER A 34 -67.11 13.51 -20.35
N ILE A 35 -68.11 14.35 -20.09
CA ILE A 35 -69.07 14.17 -18.97
C ILE A 35 -70.39 13.64 -19.54
N ASP A 36 -71.07 12.79 -18.78
CA ASP A 36 -72.38 12.26 -19.19
C ASP A 36 -73.41 13.39 -19.30
N GLY A 37 -74.21 13.31 -20.37
CA GLY A 37 -75.32 14.22 -20.58
C GLY A 37 -76.45 14.01 -19.57
N PHE A 38 -77.28 15.02 -19.39
CA PHE A 38 -78.45 14.94 -18.52
C PHE A 38 -79.65 15.66 -19.15
N SER A 39 -80.85 15.20 -18.80
CA SER A 39 -82.10 15.84 -19.19
C SER A 39 -82.79 16.46 -17.98
N THR A 40 -83.44 17.59 -18.18
CA THR A 40 -84.23 18.26 -17.14
C THR A 40 -85.48 18.89 -17.74
N GLU A 41 -86.57 18.88 -16.98
CA GLU A 41 -87.81 19.55 -17.38
C GLU A 41 -87.98 20.86 -16.62
N THR A 42 -88.51 21.88 -17.29
CA THR A 42 -88.96 23.12 -16.67
C THR A 42 -90.26 23.60 -17.29
N SER A 43 -91.03 24.40 -16.56
CA SER A 43 -92.28 24.95 -17.07
C SER A 43 -92.27 26.47 -16.95
N PHE A 44 -92.36 27.15 -18.09
CA PHE A 44 -92.43 28.61 -18.15
C PHE A 44 -93.65 29.04 -18.96
N LEU A 45 -94.42 30.00 -18.45
CA LEU A 45 -95.69 30.45 -19.07
C LEU A 45 -96.69 29.32 -19.39
N GLY A 46 -96.70 28.24 -18.60
CA GLY A 46 -97.59 27.09 -18.79
C GLY A 46 -97.17 26.10 -19.89
N ILE A 47 -96.04 26.33 -20.57
CA ILE A 47 -95.45 25.41 -21.55
C ILE A 47 -94.35 24.59 -20.85
N LYS A 48 -94.38 23.27 -21.03
CA LYS A 48 -93.33 22.38 -20.54
C LYS A 48 -92.20 22.29 -21.57
N TYR A 49 -91.00 22.61 -21.12
CA TYR A 49 -89.76 22.49 -21.87
C TYR A 49 -88.95 21.33 -21.30
N GLU A 50 -88.55 20.41 -22.16
CA GLU A 50 -87.54 19.38 -21.87
C GLU A 50 -86.21 19.89 -22.42
N ILE A 51 -85.19 19.89 -21.57
CA ILE A 51 -83.86 20.41 -21.87
C ILE A 51 -82.89 19.25 -21.75
N ASP A 52 -82.37 18.81 -22.89
CA ASP A 52 -81.34 17.77 -22.97
C ASP A 52 -79.99 18.43 -23.22
N ILE A 53 -79.04 18.17 -22.32
CA ILE A 53 -77.65 18.58 -22.45
C ILE A 53 -76.84 17.33 -22.75
N ASN A 54 -76.29 17.26 -23.96
CA ASN A 54 -75.60 16.08 -24.47
C ASN A 54 -74.18 16.42 -24.93
N ASN A 55 -73.30 15.42 -25.01
CA ASN A 55 -71.92 15.54 -25.50
C ASN A 55 -71.11 16.62 -24.76
N ILE A 56 -71.19 16.68 -23.43
CA ILE A 56 -70.41 17.63 -22.63
C ILE A 56 -68.93 17.25 -22.71
N LYS A 57 -68.12 18.14 -23.27
CA LYS A 57 -66.66 18.02 -23.34
C LYS A 57 -66.02 19.16 -22.60
N VAL A 58 -65.11 18.88 -21.67
CA VAL A 58 -64.37 19.87 -20.89
C VAL A 58 -62.91 19.83 -21.34
N TYR A 59 -62.33 20.98 -21.65
CA TYR A 59 -60.98 21.12 -22.17
C TYR A 59 -60.37 22.47 -21.76
N GLY A 60 -59.06 22.63 -21.98
CA GLY A 60 -58.38 23.90 -21.65
C GLY A 60 -58.38 24.21 -20.16
N MET A 61 -58.27 23.16 -19.33
CA MET A 61 -58.28 23.32 -17.87
C MET A 61 -57.01 24.00 -17.37
N ASP A 62 -57.12 24.96 -16.46
CA ASP A 62 -55.97 25.66 -15.86
C ASP A 62 -56.08 25.67 -14.33
N LEU A 63 -55.04 25.20 -13.65
CA LEU A 63 -55.03 25.01 -12.21
C LEU A 63 -54.49 26.27 -11.51
N SER A 64 -55.28 26.87 -10.62
CA SER A 64 -54.91 28.08 -9.88
C SER A 64 -54.49 27.83 -8.44
N TYR A 65 -54.99 26.77 -7.80
CA TYR A 65 -54.67 26.39 -6.42
C TYR A 65 -54.62 24.85 -6.29
N LEU A 66 -53.71 24.35 -5.46
CA LEU A 66 -53.58 22.92 -5.16
C LEU A 66 -53.03 22.71 -3.75
N ASP A 67 -53.75 21.97 -2.94
CA ASP A 67 -53.34 21.57 -1.60
C ASP A 67 -53.67 20.10 -1.33
N SER A 68 -53.01 19.53 -0.32
CA SER A 68 -53.35 18.20 0.20
C SER A 68 -53.28 18.18 1.71
N GLU A 69 -54.23 17.49 2.33
CA GLU A 69 -54.29 17.29 3.77
C GLU A 69 -54.52 15.81 4.12
N PHE A 70 -54.15 15.43 5.35
CA PHE A 70 -54.42 14.09 5.87
C PHE A 70 -55.85 14.02 6.42
N TYR A 71 -56.51 12.89 6.23
CA TYR A 71 -57.88 12.66 6.69
C TYR A 71 -57.95 11.33 7.46
N PRO A 72 -58.76 11.23 8.54
CA PRO A 72 -59.69 12.20 9.14
C PRO A 72 -59.09 13.33 9.98
N ASP A 73 -57.80 13.32 10.27
CA ASP A 73 -57.12 14.34 11.05
C ASP A 73 -56.00 14.98 10.23
N PRO A 74 -56.01 16.30 9.97
CA PRO A 74 -55.01 16.98 9.16
C PRO A 74 -53.61 16.97 9.78
N HIS A 75 -53.49 16.62 11.06
CA HIS A 75 -52.20 16.58 11.77
C HIS A 75 -51.64 15.17 11.92
N ILE A 76 -52.41 14.12 11.64
CA ILE A 76 -51.99 12.72 11.83
C ILE A 76 -52.07 11.98 10.50
N VAL A 77 -50.96 11.40 10.07
CA VAL A 77 -50.92 10.53 8.89
C VAL A 77 -51.68 9.24 9.20
N GLN A 78 -52.88 9.12 8.65
CA GLN A 78 -53.70 7.91 8.73
C GLN A 78 -53.78 7.25 7.33
N ASN A 79 -54.96 6.76 6.96
CA ASN A 79 -55.18 6.05 5.71
C ASN A 79 -55.91 6.90 4.66
N GLY A 80 -56.16 8.19 4.91
CA GLY A 80 -56.87 9.08 3.99
C GLY A 80 -56.02 10.26 3.53
N LEU A 81 -56.17 10.63 2.26
CA LEU A 81 -55.66 11.89 1.68
C LEU A 81 -56.82 12.68 1.09
N GLU A 82 -56.88 13.96 1.41
CA GLU A 82 -57.85 14.89 0.85
C GLU A 82 -57.12 15.90 -0.04
N PHE A 83 -57.61 16.06 -1.26
CA PHE A 83 -57.06 16.99 -2.24
C PHE A 83 -58.05 18.13 -2.45
N GLU A 84 -57.55 19.35 -2.37
CA GLU A 84 -58.31 20.58 -2.66
C GLU A 84 -57.64 21.31 -3.81
N PHE A 85 -58.43 21.70 -4.80
CA PHE A 85 -57.90 22.41 -5.96
C PHE A 85 -58.93 23.33 -6.60
N ASP A 86 -58.41 24.45 -7.11
CA ASP A 86 -59.19 25.41 -7.88
C ASP A 86 -58.76 25.36 -9.34
N LEU A 87 -59.73 25.28 -10.25
CA LEU A 87 -59.46 25.28 -11.67
C LEU A 87 -60.40 26.16 -12.49
N GLN A 88 -59.89 26.57 -13.65
CA GLN A 88 -60.64 27.19 -14.73
C GLN A 88 -60.74 26.20 -15.87
N ALA A 89 -61.84 26.19 -16.63
CA ALA A 89 -62.01 25.26 -17.74
C ALA A 89 -62.94 25.82 -18.82
N SER A 90 -62.78 25.34 -20.04
CA SER A 90 -63.74 25.56 -21.11
C SER A 90 -64.52 24.28 -21.38
N SER A 91 -65.78 24.39 -21.80
CA SER A 91 -66.60 23.24 -22.12
C SER A 91 -67.48 23.47 -23.35
N ASP A 92 -67.57 22.48 -24.23
CA ASP A 92 -68.53 22.47 -25.33
C ASP A 92 -69.58 21.39 -25.09
N PHE A 93 -70.85 21.73 -25.30
CA PHE A 93 -71.95 20.76 -25.22
C PHE A 93 -73.07 21.08 -26.23
N THR A 94 -73.90 20.08 -26.52
CA THR A 94 -75.08 20.24 -27.37
C THR A 94 -76.31 20.42 -26.50
N LEU A 95 -76.98 21.55 -26.65
CA LEU A 95 -78.23 21.88 -25.95
C LEU A 95 -79.41 21.65 -26.89
N VAL A 96 -80.32 20.76 -26.49
CA VAL A 96 -81.60 20.55 -27.18
C VAL A 96 -82.73 20.95 -26.25
N ILE A 97 -83.57 21.89 -26.68
CA ILE A 97 -84.79 22.26 -25.95
C ILE A 97 -85.99 21.81 -26.77
N SER A 98 -86.84 20.95 -26.23
CA SER A 98 -88.05 20.42 -26.85
C SER A 98 -89.30 20.78 -26.06
N THR A 99 -90.43 20.84 -26.76
CA THR A 99 -91.76 20.91 -26.13
C THR A 99 -92.63 19.82 -26.76
N GLY A 100 -92.83 18.70 -26.07
CA GLY A 100 -93.44 17.51 -26.69
C GLY A 100 -92.53 16.93 -27.78
N SER A 101 -93.04 16.76 -29.01
CA SER A 101 -92.26 16.17 -30.12
C SER A 101 -91.48 17.19 -30.97
N THR A 102 -91.64 18.49 -30.73
CA THR A 102 -90.96 19.55 -31.50
C THR A 102 -89.71 20.04 -30.79
N LYS A 103 -88.56 19.96 -31.48
CA LYS A 103 -87.29 20.58 -31.05
C LYS A 103 -87.33 22.08 -31.36
N LEU A 104 -87.29 22.91 -30.33
CA LEU A 104 -87.32 24.37 -30.41
C LEU A 104 -85.93 24.98 -30.50
N VAL A 105 -84.94 24.38 -29.82
CA VAL A 105 -83.54 24.79 -29.86
C VAL A 105 -82.69 23.56 -30.06
N ASN A 106 -81.70 23.65 -30.94
CA ASN A 106 -80.63 22.67 -31.08
C ASN A 106 -79.35 23.44 -31.41
N ALA A 107 -78.55 23.74 -30.38
CA ALA A 107 -77.38 24.60 -30.51
C ALA A 107 -76.16 23.98 -29.84
N ALA A 108 -74.99 24.23 -30.43
CA ALA A 108 -73.71 24.01 -29.76
C ALA A 108 -73.46 25.20 -28.81
N ILE A 109 -73.25 24.90 -27.54
CA ILE A 109 -72.98 25.88 -26.49
C ILE A 109 -71.52 25.75 -26.09
N HIS A 110 -70.83 26.88 -26.06
CA HIS A 110 -69.52 27.03 -25.44
C HIS A 110 -69.70 27.63 -24.05
N ALA A 111 -69.15 26.99 -23.03
CA ALA A 111 -69.17 27.45 -21.65
C ALA A 111 -67.76 27.74 -21.17
N THR A 112 -67.54 28.93 -20.62
CA THR A 112 -66.30 29.26 -19.91
C THR A 112 -66.56 29.22 -18.41
N ILE A 113 -65.82 28.38 -17.71
CA ILE A 113 -65.92 28.16 -16.26
C ILE A 113 -64.68 28.77 -15.62
N THR A 114 -64.88 29.77 -14.76
CA THR A 114 -63.77 30.62 -14.25
C THR A 114 -63.40 30.35 -12.79
N GLU A 115 -64.29 29.73 -12.02
CA GLU A 115 -64.07 29.39 -10.62
C GLU A 115 -64.73 28.04 -10.32
N VAL A 116 -63.90 26.99 -10.23
CA VAL A 116 -64.30 25.64 -9.82
C VAL A 116 -63.55 25.27 -8.56
N ASP A 117 -64.25 25.20 -7.43
CA ASP A 117 -63.69 24.70 -6.18
C ASP A 117 -63.96 23.20 -6.12
N ALA A 118 -62.91 22.39 -6.12
CA ALA A 118 -63.01 20.94 -6.12
C ALA A 118 -62.26 20.32 -4.94
N GLN A 119 -62.93 19.38 -4.26
CA GLN A 119 -62.41 18.64 -3.14
C GLN A 119 -62.65 17.14 -3.38
N ILE A 120 -61.60 16.33 -3.27
CA ILE A 120 -61.65 14.88 -3.46
C ILE A 120 -60.87 14.19 -2.34
N GLY A 121 -61.57 13.43 -1.51
CA GLY A 121 -60.99 12.52 -0.53
C GLY A 121 -60.74 11.12 -1.09
N LEU A 122 -59.58 10.53 -0.77
CA LEU A 122 -59.22 9.15 -1.08
C LEU A 122 -58.88 8.38 0.20
N ASP A 123 -59.57 7.27 0.42
CA ASP A 123 -59.31 6.31 1.49
C ASP A 123 -58.54 5.10 0.96
N PHE A 124 -57.41 4.80 1.60
CA PHE A 124 -56.50 3.72 1.22
C PHE A 124 -56.69 2.53 2.16
N ILE A 125 -57.32 1.47 1.65
CA ILE A 125 -57.56 0.25 2.40
C ILE A 125 -56.34 -0.65 2.32
N LYS A 126 -55.79 -1.01 3.48
CA LYS A 126 -54.68 -1.95 3.59
C LYS A 126 -55.16 -3.40 3.69
N ASP A 127 -54.32 -4.33 3.26
CA ASP A 127 -54.49 -5.76 3.54
C ASP A 127 -53.80 -6.19 4.85
N GLU A 128 -53.83 -7.50 5.13
CA GLU A 128 -53.21 -8.12 6.30
C GLU A 128 -51.68 -7.94 6.36
N PHE A 129 -51.03 -7.67 5.22
CA PHE A 129 -49.59 -7.44 5.12
C PHE A 129 -49.23 -5.95 5.20
N GLY A 130 -50.23 -5.05 5.37
CA GLY A 130 -50.02 -3.60 5.42
C GLY A 130 -49.85 -2.94 4.05
N LEU A 131 -50.07 -3.66 2.95
CA LEU A 131 -50.04 -3.11 1.60
C LEU A 131 -51.39 -2.49 1.24
N ILE A 132 -51.37 -1.37 0.52
CA ILE A 132 -52.58 -0.74 -0.01
C ILE A 132 -53.22 -1.69 -1.03
N LYS A 133 -54.39 -2.23 -0.71
CA LYS A 133 -55.14 -3.18 -1.53
C LYS A 133 -56.14 -2.50 -2.46
N ALA A 134 -56.80 -1.45 -1.96
CA ALA A 134 -57.82 -0.72 -2.70
C ALA A 134 -57.81 0.75 -2.28
N VAL A 135 -58.20 1.61 -3.21
CA VAL A 135 -58.42 3.04 -2.98
C VAL A 135 -59.87 3.35 -3.28
N ILE A 136 -60.56 3.95 -2.31
CA ILE A 136 -61.96 4.33 -2.42
C ILE A 136 -62.05 5.85 -2.32
N SER A 137 -62.89 6.47 -3.14
CA SER A 137 -63.23 7.89 -2.97
C SER A 137 -64.60 7.97 -2.29
N PRO A 138 -64.72 8.31 -0.99
CA PRO A 138 -66.02 8.38 -0.33
C PRO A 138 -66.94 9.40 -1.00
N GLU A 139 -68.19 9.04 -1.31
CA GLU A 139 -69.14 9.93 -2.00
C GLU A 139 -69.41 11.22 -1.21
N ASP A 140 -69.33 11.16 0.13
CA ASP A 140 -69.49 12.31 1.03
C ASP A 140 -68.26 13.24 1.08
N ARG A 141 -67.15 12.85 0.43
CA ARG A 141 -65.88 13.58 0.37
C ARG A 141 -65.46 13.95 -1.05
N CYS A 142 -66.44 13.98 -1.95
CA CYS A 142 -66.28 14.63 -3.23
C CYS A 142 -67.24 15.82 -3.32
N SER A 143 -66.69 17.02 -3.45
CA SER A 143 -67.46 18.25 -3.63
C SER A 143 -66.86 19.05 -4.78
N ILE A 144 -67.66 19.30 -5.81
CA ILE A 144 -67.27 20.16 -6.93
C ILE A 144 -68.32 21.27 -7.04
N LYS A 145 -67.89 22.51 -6.83
CA LYS A 145 -68.73 23.70 -6.88
C LYS A 145 -68.28 24.60 -8.02
N MET A 146 -69.20 24.91 -8.93
CA MET A 146 -68.97 25.85 -10.02
C MET A 146 -69.55 27.21 -9.66
N ASN A 147 -68.69 28.17 -9.32
CA ASN A 147 -69.13 29.47 -8.85
C ASN A 147 -69.53 30.39 -10.02
N SER A 148 -68.78 30.35 -11.13
CA SER A 148 -68.99 31.24 -12.28
C SER A 148 -68.92 30.49 -13.61
N ILE A 149 -70.03 30.51 -14.36
CA ILE A 149 -70.19 29.90 -15.69
C ILE A 149 -70.72 30.97 -16.66
N LYS A 150 -70.03 31.16 -17.79
CA LYS A 150 -70.51 32.02 -18.88
C LYS A 150 -70.87 31.17 -20.08
N LEU A 151 -72.10 31.29 -20.57
CA LEU A 151 -72.60 30.53 -21.73
C LEU A 151 -72.59 31.40 -22.99
N GLU A 152 -71.99 30.89 -24.06
CA GLU A 152 -71.93 31.50 -25.38
C GLU A 152 -72.47 30.53 -26.42
N ALA A 153 -73.36 31.00 -27.29
CA ALA A 153 -74.04 30.15 -28.26
C ALA A 153 -74.29 30.89 -29.56
N HIS A 154 -74.14 30.20 -30.69
CA HIS A 154 -74.43 30.76 -32.00
C HIS A 154 -75.72 30.13 -32.56
N PHE A 155 -76.81 30.90 -32.56
CA PHE A 155 -78.12 30.43 -33.00
C PHE A 155 -78.33 30.63 -34.50
N SER A 156 -79.05 29.70 -35.13
CA SER A 156 -79.38 29.80 -36.56
C SER A 156 -80.61 30.66 -36.80
N SER A 157 -81.44 30.86 -35.76
CA SER A 157 -82.64 31.70 -35.81
C SER A 157 -82.74 32.65 -34.61
N ALA A 158 -83.31 33.83 -34.82
CA ALA A 158 -83.55 34.81 -33.76
C ALA A 158 -84.61 34.35 -32.72
N ILE A 159 -85.38 33.31 -33.04
CA ILE A 159 -86.35 32.69 -32.14
C ILE A 159 -85.64 31.76 -31.15
N GLU A 160 -84.68 30.97 -31.62
CA GLU A 160 -83.84 30.12 -30.75
C GLU A 160 -83.09 30.96 -29.72
N GLN A 161 -82.50 32.09 -30.13
CA GLN A 161 -81.78 32.99 -29.23
C GLN A 161 -82.68 33.54 -28.11
N LYS A 162 -83.91 33.97 -28.43
CA LYS A 162 -84.87 34.45 -27.42
C LYS A 162 -85.32 33.36 -26.46
N ILE A 163 -85.45 32.11 -26.92
CA ILE A 163 -85.81 30.99 -26.06
C ILE A 163 -84.64 30.65 -25.13
N PHE A 164 -83.41 30.72 -25.64
CA PHE A 164 -82.20 30.55 -24.84
C PHE A 164 -82.04 31.65 -23.79
N ASP A 165 -82.10 32.93 -24.18
CA ASP A 165 -81.98 34.09 -23.27
C ASP A 165 -83.04 34.08 -22.15
N LEU A 166 -84.17 33.37 -22.34
CA LEU A 166 -85.23 33.25 -21.36
C LEU A 166 -84.97 32.09 -20.37
N LEU A 167 -84.18 31.10 -20.77
CA LEU A 167 -83.86 29.90 -20.00
C LEU A 167 -82.40 29.85 -19.55
N ASP A 168 -81.56 30.82 -19.94
CA ASP A 168 -80.12 30.85 -19.69
C ASP A 168 -79.76 30.72 -18.20
N GLY A 169 -80.40 31.50 -17.33
CA GLY A 169 -80.20 31.46 -15.88
C GLY A 169 -80.74 30.18 -15.24
N PHE A 170 -81.73 29.52 -15.86
CA PHE A 170 -82.17 28.19 -15.44
C PHE A 170 -81.15 27.12 -15.85
N ILE A 171 -80.64 27.18 -17.08
CA ILE A 171 -79.62 26.27 -17.61
C ILE A 171 -78.32 26.41 -16.80
N GLU A 172 -77.88 27.62 -16.50
CA GLU A 172 -76.72 27.89 -15.64
C GLU A 172 -76.89 27.27 -14.26
N ASN A 173 -78.03 27.46 -13.60
CA ASN A 173 -78.30 26.86 -12.29
C ASN A 173 -78.35 25.32 -12.34
N GLN A 174 -78.91 24.73 -13.40
CA GLN A 174 -78.92 23.28 -13.56
C GLN A 174 -77.51 22.71 -13.80
N LEU A 175 -76.68 23.39 -14.58
CA LEU A 175 -75.26 23.03 -14.77
C LEU A 175 -74.51 23.06 -13.42
N LYS A 176 -74.67 24.14 -12.64
CA LYS A 176 -74.05 24.28 -11.31
C LYS A 176 -74.49 23.20 -10.32
N GLN A 177 -75.76 22.79 -10.34
CA GLN A 177 -76.30 21.82 -9.38
C GLN A 177 -76.08 20.35 -9.77
N ARG A 178 -76.06 20.02 -11.07
CA ARG A 178 -76.02 18.63 -11.52
C ARG A 178 -74.64 18.15 -11.96
N ILE A 179 -73.76 19.02 -12.44
CA ILE A 179 -72.43 18.57 -12.89
C ILE A 179 -71.60 18.05 -11.71
N GLY A 180 -71.60 18.75 -10.57
CA GLY A 180 -70.79 18.34 -9.40
C GLY A 180 -71.03 16.88 -8.97
N PRO A 181 -72.28 16.47 -8.69
CA PRO A 181 -72.61 15.09 -8.39
C PRO A 181 -72.26 14.09 -9.50
N ILE A 182 -72.52 14.43 -10.78
CA ILE A 182 -72.21 13.55 -11.93
C ILE A 182 -70.70 13.30 -12.01
N VAL A 183 -69.89 14.36 -11.91
CA VAL A 183 -68.43 14.23 -11.94
C VAL A 183 -67.96 13.45 -10.73
N CYS A 184 -68.48 13.68 -9.53
CA CYS A 184 -68.12 12.91 -8.35
C CYS A 184 -68.44 11.40 -8.48
N THR A 185 -69.59 11.03 -9.05
CA THR A 185 -69.93 9.62 -9.32
C THR A 185 -69.01 9.01 -10.38
N GLN A 186 -68.75 9.71 -11.49
CA GLN A 186 -67.81 9.22 -12.51
C GLN A 186 -66.37 9.11 -11.95
N THR A 187 -65.98 10.05 -11.10
CA THR A 187 -64.67 10.10 -10.42
C THR A 187 -64.52 8.96 -9.42
N HIS A 188 -65.58 8.60 -8.69
CA HIS A 188 -65.61 7.45 -7.78
C HIS A 188 -65.22 6.16 -8.51
N ASP A 189 -65.85 5.89 -9.65
CA ASP A 189 -65.63 4.67 -10.42
C ASP A 189 -64.27 4.68 -11.15
N LEU A 190 -63.87 5.82 -11.73
CA LEU A 190 -62.62 5.93 -12.51
C LEU A 190 -61.36 5.99 -11.64
N ILE A 191 -61.31 6.91 -10.67
CA ILE A 191 -60.10 7.10 -9.84
C ILE A 191 -59.89 5.89 -8.94
N GLY A 192 -60.96 5.38 -8.32
CA GLY A 192 -60.87 4.21 -7.44
C GLY A 192 -60.33 2.97 -8.16
N THR A 193 -60.82 2.69 -9.37
CA THR A 193 -60.42 1.48 -10.11
C THR A 193 -59.00 1.56 -10.68
N GLU A 194 -58.62 2.65 -11.33
CA GLU A 194 -57.30 2.82 -11.94
C GLU A 194 -56.17 2.87 -10.89
N ILE A 195 -56.36 3.64 -9.81
CA ILE A 195 -55.38 3.71 -8.72
C ILE A 195 -55.29 2.36 -8.00
N THR A 196 -56.42 1.68 -7.78
CA THR A 196 -56.42 0.32 -7.19
C THR A 196 -55.63 -0.67 -8.05
N GLN A 197 -55.80 -0.65 -9.37
CA GLN A 197 -55.06 -1.51 -10.29
C GLN A 197 -53.55 -1.23 -10.28
N ALA A 198 -53.15 0.04 -10.15
CA ALA A 198 -51.75 0.42 -10.00
C ALA A 198 -51.13 -0.17 -8.73
N PHE A 199 -51.83 -0.05 -7.58
CA PHE A 199 -51.38 -0.66 -6.33
C PHE A 199 -51.41 -2.19 -6.40
N GLU A 200 -52.40 -2.80 -7.05
CA GLU A 200 -52.43 -4.26 -7.24
C GLU A 200 -51.21 -4.75 -8.03
N SER A 201 -50.82 -4.02 -9.07
CA SER A 201 -49.63 -4.29 -9.88
C SER A 201 -48.34 -4.14 -9.06
N ALA A 202 -48.22 -3.08 -8.29
CA ALA A 202 -47.08 -2.89 -7.37
C ALA A 202 -47.03 -3.99 -6.30
N ASN A 203 -48.18 -4.38 -5.74
CA ASN A 203 -48.27 -5.43 -4.74
C ASN A 203 -47.85 -6.79 -5.28
N LYS A 204 -48.12 -7.11 -6.56
CA LYS A 204 -47.62 -8.34 -7.20
C LYS A 204 -46.09 -8.43 -7.19
N ILE A 205 -45.40 -7.30 -7.26
CA ILE A 205 -43.93 -7.22 -7.19
C ILE A 205 -43.43 -7.31 -5.74
N ILE A 206 -44.13 -6.69 -4.78
CA ILE A 206 -43.69 -6.60 -3.38
C ILE A 206 -43.98 -7.89 -2.60
N ARG A 207 -45.18 -8.47 -2.77
CA ARG A 207 -45.68 -9.61 -1.97
C ARG A 207 -44.72 -10.80 -1.85
N PRO A 208 -44.01 -11.25 -2.92
CA PRO A 208 -43.06 -12.36 -2.81
C PRO A 208 -41.98 -12.15 -1.75
N TYR A 209 -41.66 -10.89 -1.43
CA TYR A 209 -40.61 -10.50 -0.48
C TYR A 209 -41.15 -10.15 0.92
N LEU A 210 -42.41 -10.49 1.25
CA LEU A 210 -42.96 -10.26 2.61
C LEU A 210 -43.05 -11.54 3.45
N ASN A 211 -42.88 -12.73 2.84
CA ASN A 211 -43.04 -14.02 3.50
C ASN A 211 -41.76 -14.57 4.18
N GLY A 212 -40.82 -13.69 4.51
CA GLY A 212 -39.56 -14.04 5.18
C GLY A 212 -38.43 -14.46 4.23
N THR A 213 -37.33 -14.95 4.80
CA THR A 213 -36.12 -15.36 4.08
C THR A 213 -35.74 -16.81 4.37
N SER A 214 -35.30 -17.52 3.34
CA SER A 214 -34.66 -18.83 3.46
C SER A 214 -33.25 -18.77 2.90
N PRO A 215 -32.28 -19.52 3.48
CA PRO A 215 -30.96 -19.66 2.88
C PRO A 215 -31.04 -20.27 1.48
N ILE A 216 -30.24 -19.73 0.57
CA ILE A 216 -30.03 -20.27 -0.78
C ILE A 216 -29.06 -21.44 -0.67
N VAL A 217 -29.47 -22.58 -1.21
CA VAL A 217 -28.62 -23.78 -1.26
C VAL A 217 -27.73 -23.68 -2.50
N ILE A 218 -26.42 -23.60 -2.28
CA ILE A 218 -25.40 -23.66 -3.34
C ILE A 218 -24.80 -25.07 -3.31
N PRO A 219 -24.77 -25.80 -4.43
CA PRO A 219 -24.22 -27.15 -4.46
C PRO A 219 -22.73 -27.13 -4.11
N ILE A 220 -22.24 -28.14 -3.40
CA ILE A 220 -20.82 -28.31 -3.07
C ILE A 220 -20.33 -29.56 -3.81
N ASP A 221 -19.28 -29.39 -4.61
CA ASP A 221 -18.65 -30.53 -5.31
C ASP A 221 -17.94 -31.45 -4.30
N PRO A 222 -17.78 -32.75 -4.60
CA PRO A 222 -16.96 -33.64 -3.78
C PRO A 222 -15.49 -33.14 -3.74
N ASP A 223 -14.80 -33.41 -2.62
CA ASP A 223 -13.36 -33.11 -2.41
C ASP A 223 -12.99 -31.62 -2.27
N MET A 224 -13.79 -30.85 -1.52
CA MET A 224 -13.47 -29.46 -1.12
C MET A 224 -12.69 -29.38 0.20
N SER A 225 -11.82 -28.37 0.34
CA SER A 225 -11.02 -28.15 1.55
C SER A 225 -11.83 -27.55 2.70
N ASP A 226 -11.53 -27.97 3.93
CA ASP A 226 -12.11 -27.43 5.17
C ASP A 226 -11.47 -26.08 5.52
N LEU A 227 -12.23 -24.99 5.42
CA LEU A 227 -11.79 -23.62 5.69
C LEU A 227 -11.40 -23.39 7.14
N ARG A 228 -11.92 -24.20 8.08
CA ARG A 228 -11.60 -24.07 9.52
C ARG A 228 -10.14 -24.46 9.82
N LYS A 229 -9.49 -25.13 8.86
CA LYS A 229 -8.07 -25.52 8.87
C LYS A 229 -7.21 -24.60 7.97
N SER A 230 -7.77 -23.52 7.44
CA SER A 230 -7.03 -22.60 6.58
C SER A 230 -6.32 -21.53 7.40
N ASP A 231 -5.00 -21.47 7.29
CA ASP A 231 -4.19 -20.46 7.99
C ASP A 231 -4.50 -19.04 7.50
N ILE A 232 -4.82 -18.88 6.22
CA ILE A 232 -5.19 -17.59 5.64
C ILE A 232 -6.50 -17.08 6.25
N VAL A 233 -7.51 -17.96 6.36
CA VAL A 233 -8.78 -17.60 6.99
C VAL A 233 -8.58 -17.27 8.47
N ASP A 234 -7.71 -18.00 9.17
CA ASP A 234 -7.40 -17.74 10.58
C ASP A 234 -6.72 -16.38 10.80
N VAL A 235 -5.75 -16.02 9.95
CA VAL A 235 -5.10 -14.69 9.98
C VAL A 235 -6.10 -13.58 9.61
N LEU A 236 -6.92 -13.78 8.59
CA LEU A 236 -7.95 -12.82 8.23
C LEU A 236 -8.94 -12.62 9.39
N ARG A 237 -9.34 -13.69 10.08
CA ARG A 237 -10.16 -13.60 11.28
C ARG A 237 -9.45 -12.85 12.41
N LEU A 238 -8.16 -13.12 12.64
CA LEU A 238 -7.38 -12.38 13.64
C LEU A 238 -7.42 -10.87 13.38
N VAL A 239 -7.14 -10.46 12.15
CA VAL A 239 -7.05 -9.04 11.78
C VAL A 239 -8.44 -8.39 11.70
N LEU A 240 -9.43 -9.06 11.10
CA LEU A 240 -10.74 -8.48 10.78
C LEU A 240 -11.81 -8.71 11.85
N THR A 241 -11.59 -9.61 12.81
CA THR A 241 -12.51 -9.90 13.92
C THR A 241 -11.86 -9.66 15.27
N ASN A 242 -10.73 -10.32 15.57
CA ASN A 242 -10.16 -10.24 16.93
C ASN A 242 -9.53 -8.87 17.21
N PHE A 243 -8.90 -8.26 16.22
CA PHE A 243 -8.30 -6.92 16.38
C PHE A 243 -9.33 -5.80 16.33
N THR A 244 -10.25 -5.83 15.37
CA THR A 244 -11.24 -4.75 15.11
C THR A 244 -12.55 -4.92 15.87
N GLY A 245 -12.83 -6.11 16.41
CA GLY A 245 -14.06 -6.42 17.13
C GLY A 245 -14.23 -5.58 18.40
N THR A 246 -15.39 -5.72 19.04
CA THR A 246 -15.79 -4.86 20.18
C THR A 246 -14.93 -4.99 21.44
N ASN A 247 -14.12 -6.04 21.55
CA ASN A 247 -13.14 -6.21 22.64
C ASN A 247 -11.69 -6.16 22.14
N GLY A 248 -11.47 -5.91 20.85
CA GLY A 248 -10.16 -5.93 20.23
C GLY A 248 -9.33 -4.67 20.50
N PRO A 249 -8.00 -4.74 20.37
CA PRO A 249 -7.10 -3.60 20.50
C PRO A 249 -7.38 -2.45 19.52
N LEU A 250 -7.97 -2.74 18.37
CA LEU A 250 -8.36 -1.80 17.31
C LEU A 250 -9.90 -1.72 17.17
N ASN A 251 -10.62 -1.87 18.28
CA ASN A 251 -12.09 -1.77 18.32
C ASN A 251 -12.61 -0.56 17.53
N LEU A 252 -13.54 -0.80 16.59
CA LEU A 252 -14.16 0.24 15.76
C LEU A 252 -14.76 1.40 16.56
N ASN A 253 -15.39 1.16 17.71
CA ASN A 253 -15.90 2.24 18.55
C ASN A 253 -14.76 3.13 19.07
N ALA A 254 -13.63 2.54 19.46
CA ALA A 254 -12.46 3.28 19.90
C ALA A 254 -11.82 4.06 18.73
N LEU A 255 -11.76 3.47 17.55
CA LEU A 255 -11.27 4.13 16.33
C LEU A 255 -12.17 5.30 15.93
N VAL A 256 -13.49 5.11 15.89
CA VAL A 256 -14.41 6.21 15.57
C VAL A 256 -14.37 7.29 16.64
N ASN A 257 -14.31 6.94 17.93
CA ASN A 257 -14.14 7.93 18.99
C ASN A 257 -12.84 8.72 18.81
N ARG A 258 -11.76 8.06 18.39
CA ARG A 258 -10.48 8.73 18.08
C ARG A 258 -10.59 9.65 16.87
N PHE A 259 -11.30 9.25 15.81
CA PHE A 259 -11.49 10.06 14.60
C PHE A 259 -12.50 11.21 14.77
N THR A 260 -13.41 11.10 15.74
CA THR A 260 -14.53 12.06 15.96
C THR A 260 -14.44 12.83 17.27
N ASN A 261 -13.31 12.75 17.99
CA ASN A 261 -13.13 13.31 19.33
C ASN A 261 -14.24 12.88 20.32
N GLY A 262 -14.67 11.63 20.23
CA GLY A 262 -15.68 11.01 21.10
C GLY A 262 -17.14 11.33 20.74
N MET A 263 -17.40 12.10 19.68
CA MET A 263 -18.76 12.48 19.30
C MET A 263 -19.53 11.36 18.58
N GLY A 264 -18.85 10.44 17.90
CA GLY A 264 -19.49 9.40 17.09
C GLY A 264 -20.24 9.97 15.87
N LYS A 265 -19.86 11.17 15.42
CA LYS A 265 -20.47 11.89 14.32
C LYS A 265 -19.42 12.31 13.30
N ILE A 266 -19.74 12.14 12.02
CA ILE A 266 -18.89 12.54 10.90
C ILE A 266 -19.75 13.33 9.91
N ASN A 267 -19.26 14.48 9.46
CA ASN A 267 -19.92 15.27 8.42
C ASN A 267 -19.13 15.29 7.10
N LEU A 268 -19.79 15.68 6.02
CA LEU A 268 -19.21 15.72 4.67
C LEU A 268 -17.97 16.62 4.62
N ALA A 269 -17.99 17.77 5.31
CA ALA A 269 -16.84 18.67 5.37
C ALA A 269 -15.60 18.02 6.00
N GLN A 270 -15.77 17.23 7.06
CA GLN A 270 -14.68 16.45 7.66
C GLN A 270 -14.17 15.38 6.70
N ILE A 271 -15.07 14.63 6.03
CA ILE A 271 -14.69 13.61 5.04
C ILE A 271 -13.89 14.24 3.89
N LEU A 272 -14.40 15.32 3.31
CA LEU A 272 -13.76 16.06 2.22
C LEU A 272 -12.38 16.59 2.61
N ASN A 273 -12.24 17.11 3.84
CA ASN A 273 -10.95 17.54 4.39
C ASN A 273 -9.95 16.39 4.54
N TYR A 274 -10.39 15.18 4.95
CA TYR A 274 -9.49 14.02 5.04
C TYR A 274 -8.96 13.58 3.67
N PHE A 275 -9.77 13.69 2.61
CA PHE A 275 -9.39 13.27 1.26
C PHE A 275 -8.85 14.40 0.37
N ASN A 276 -8.60 15.60 0.91
CA ASN A 276 -8.16 16.78 0.14
C ASN A 276 -9.03 17.05 -1.11
N SER A 277 -10.32 16.72 -1.04
CA SER A 277 -11.27 16.94 -2.14
C SER A 277 -12.19 18.09 -1.78
N THR A 278 -12.37 19.04 -2.68
CA THR A 278 -13.29 20.18 -2.50
C THR A 278 -14.53 20.07 -3.37
N LYS A 279 -14.70 18.97 -4.12
CA LYS A 279 -15.80 18.79 -5.05
C LYS A 279 -16.94 18.00 -4.39
N PRO A 280 -18.19 18.48 -4.46
CA PRO A 280 -19.35 17.69 -4.05
C PRO A 280 -19.47 16.43 -4.91
N LEU A 281 -20.03 15.37 -4.33
CA LEU A 281 -20.20 14.09 -5.03
C LEU A 281 -21.39 14.22 -5.99
N GLU A 282 -21.15 14.05 -7.29
CA GLU A 282 -22.17 14.12 -8.33
C GLU A 282 -22.39 12.75 -8.97
N ILE A 283 -23.65 12.31 -8.99
CA ILE A 283 -24.08 11.05 -9.62
C ILE A 283 -25.01 11.40 -10.77
N SER A 284 -24.63 11.05 -11.99
CA SER A 284 -25.47 11.21 -13.18
C SER A 284 -26.06 9.87 -13.59
N ALA A 285 -27.39 9.75 -13.54
CA ALA A 285 -28.11 8.58 -13.99
C ALA A 285 -28.92 8.93 -15.26
N PRO A 286 -28.63 8.30 -16.42
CA PRO A 286 -29.48 8.43 -17.59
C PRO A 286 -30.76 7.62 -17.38
N ILE A 287 -31.92 8.21 -17.71
CA ILE A 287 -33.22 7.53 -17.68
C ILE A 287 -33.54 7.13 -19.14
N PRO A 288 -33.37 5.85 -19.53
CA PRO A 288 -33.33 5.43 -20.94
C PRO A 288 -34.63 5.71 -21.72
N ASN A 289 -35.77 5.72 -21.04
CA ASN A 289 -37.08 5.88 -21.67
C ASN A 289 -37.49 7.35 -21.88
N LEU A 290 -36.74 8.32 -21.32
CA LEU A 290 -37.13 9.74 -21.32
C LEU A 290 -36.06 10.66 -21.96
N ASN A 291 -34.92 10.13 -22.43
CA ASN A 291 -33.76 10.94 -22.86
C ASN A 291 -33.39 12.04 -21.84
N THR A 292 -33.48 11.72 -20.56
CA THR A 292 -33.17 12.61 -19.45
C THR A 292 -31.93 12.14 -18.71
N THR A 293 -31.17 13.10 -18.21
CA THR A 293 -30.07 12.84 -17.27
C THR A 293 -30.45 13.45 -15.94
N LEU A 294 -30.56 12.60 -14.93
CA LEU A 294 -30.79 12.99 -13.56
C LEU A 294 -29.42 13.14 -12.89
N ASN A 295 -29.06 14.38 -12.56
CA ASN A 295 -27.85 14.70 -11.82
C ASN A 295 -28.19 14.88 -10.35
N LEU A 296 -27.64 14.05 -9.49
CA LEU A 296 -27.76 14.15 -8.03
C LEU A 296 -26.46 14.70 -7.48
N THR A 297 -26.51 15.90 -6.92
CA THR A 297 -25.37 16.54 -6.26
C THR A 297 -25.55 16.46 -4.74
N LEU A 298 -24.60 15.83 -4.06
CA LEU A 298 -24.56 15.76 -2.60
C LEU A 298 -24.09 17.09 -2.00
N LEU A 299 -24.95 17.79 -1.25
CA LEU A 299 -24.64 19.09 -0.64
C LEU A 299 -24.11 18.94 0.80
N ASP A 300 -24.78 18.12 1.61
CA ASP A 300 -24.34 17.80 2.98
C ASP A 300 -24.66 16.34 3.33
N LEU A 301 -23.86 15.77 4.22
CA LEU A 301 -24.04 14.43 4.77
C LEU A 301 -23.56 14.45 6.22
N ASN A 302 -24.43 14.11 7.15
CA ASN A 302 -24.10 13.96 8.55
C ASN A 302 -24.49 12.55 9.02
N LEU A 303 -23.48 11.79 9.43
CA LEU A 303 -23.62 10.45 9.97
C LEU A 303 -23.46 10.50 11.49
N SER A 304 -24.36 9.84 12.22
CA SER A 304 -24.34 9.79 13.67
C SER A 304 -24.58 8.38 14.20
N GLY A 305 -24.09 8.11 15.42
CA GLY A 305 -24.20 6.77 16.03
C GLY A 305 -23.09 5.80 15.61
N LEU A 306 -22.06 6.29 14.91
CA LEU A 306 -20.91 5.51 14.43
C LEU A 306 -20.01 4.98 15.56
N ASN A 307 -20.33 5.16 16.82
CA ASN A 307 -19.57 4.59 17.94
C ASN A 307 -20.42 3.64 18.79
N THR A 308 -21.45 3.05 18.17
CA THR A 308 -22.45 2.19 18.83
C THR A 308 -22.43 0.75 18.32
N TRP A 309 -21.29 0.27 17.82
CA TRP A 309 -21.13 -1.14 17.45
C TRP A 309 -21.21 -2.02 18.70
N GLN A 310 -22.16 -2.95 18.73
CA GLN A 310 -22.28 -3.99 19.75
C GLN A 310 -21.62 -5.29 19.30
N ASP A 311 -21.53 -5.50 18.00
CA ASP A 311 -21.09 -6.74 17.39
C ASP A 311 -20.39 -6.45 16.07
N PHE A 312 -19.24 -7.07 15.84
CA PHE A 312 -18.46 -6.89 14.61
C PHE A 312 -17.53 -8.10 14.43
N THR A 313 -17.97 -9.02 13.57
CA THR A 313 -17.31 -10.28 13.30
C THR A 313 -17.29 -10.50 11.80
N ILE A 314 -16.10 -10.71 11.24
CA ILE A 314 -15.85 -10.92 9.82
C ILE A 314 -15.21 -12.30 9.61
N LEU A 315 -15.79 -13.08 8.68
CA LEU A 315 -15.29 -14.38 8.23
C LEU A 315 -15.12 -15.44 9.34
N GLU A 316 -16.04 -15.50 10.31
CA GLU A 316 -16.07 -16.56 11.32
C GLU A 316 -16.51 -17.89 10.69
N PRO A 317 -15.71 -18.97 10.76
CA PRO A 317 -16.10 -20.25 10.19
C PRO A 317 -17.27 -20.90 10.95
N GLU A 318 -18.45 -20.97 10.33
CA GLU A 318 -19.63 -21.66 10.89
C GLU A 318 -19.58 -23.17 10.59
N SER A 319 -19.06 -23.54 9.42
CA SER A 319 -18.90 -24.92 8.98
C SER A 319 -17.63 -25.09 8.13
N GLU A 320 -17.45 -26.26 7.52
CA GLU A 320 -16.28 -26.57 6.67
C GLU A 320 -16.14 -25.62 5.48
N TYR A 321 -17.24 -25.04 5.00
CA TYR A 321 -17.28 -24.24 3.77
C TYR A 321 -17.97 -22.89 3.94
N ILE A 322 -18.63 -22.63 5.08
CA ILE A 322 -19.39 -21.40 5.30
C ILE A 322 -18.65 -20.48 6.26
N LEU A 323 -18.40 -19.25 5.80
CA LEU A 323 -17.89 -18.15 6.59
C LEU A 323 -19.04 -17.19 6.89
N ASP A 324 -19.29 -16.97 8.18
CA ASP A 324 -20.27 -16.03 8.70
C ASP A 324 -19.62 -14.67 8.93
N THR A 325 -20.32 -13.61 8.53
CA THR A 325 -19.93 -12.22 8.78
C THR A 325 -21.14 -11.51 9.31
N HIS A 326 -21.06 -10.97 10.51
CA HIS A 326 -22.15 -10.24 11.11
C HIS A 326 -21.64 -8.96 11.79
N THR A 327 -22.45 -7.91 11.67
CA THR A 327 -22.19 -6.61 12.26
C THR A 327 -23.48 -6.07 12.85
N GLY A 328 -23.38 -5.48 14.03
CA GLY A 328 -24.50 -4.98 14.81
C GLY A 328 -24.19 -3.59 15.36
N MET A 329 -25.00 -2.61 14.99
CA MET A 329 -24.91 -1.23 15.47
C MET A 329 -26.25 -0.79 16.05
N ASP A 330 -26.22 -0.21 17.26
CA ASP A 330 -27.46 0.14 17.97
C ASP A 330 -28.26 1.22 17.28
N ALA A 331 -27.58 2.26 16.80
CA ALA A 331 -28.20 3.41 16.18
C ALA A 331 -27.35 3.95 15.02
N LEU A 332 -28.01 4.29 13.92
CA LEU A 332 -27.43 5.00 12.80
C LEU A 332 -28.37 6.11 12.37
N GLY A 333 -27.91 7.36 12.48
CA GLY A 333 -28.58 8.51 11.90
C GLY A 333 -27.87 8.94 10.63
N ILE A 334 -28.61 9.06 9.54
CA ILE A 334 -28.16 9.57 8.24
C ILE A 334 -29.01 10.79 7.94
N ASN A 335 -28.39 11.97 7.96
CA ASN A 335 -29.01 13.20 7.52
C ASN A 335 -28.29 13.66 6.25
N LEU A 336 -29.04 13.80 5.16
CA LEU A 336 -28.52 13.98 3.82
C LEU A 336 -29.26 15.15 3.15
N THR A 337 -28.51 16.15 2.68
CA THR A 337 -29.05 17.21 1.84
C THR A 337 -28.49 17.04 0.43
N PHE A 338 -29.36 16.95 -0.56
CA PHE A 338 -28.99 16.72 -1.95
C PHE A 338 -29.74 17.65 -2.90
N MET A 339 -29.11 18.02 -4.00
CA MET A 339 -29.72 18.75 -5.09
C MET A 339 -29.98 17.79 -6.25
N ILE A 340 -31.23 17.74 -6.70
CA ILE A 340 -31.60 17.03 -7.91
C ILE A 340 -31.64 18.05 -9.04
N ASN A 341 -30.77 17.88 -10.03
CA ASN A 341 -30.78 18.61 -11.28
C ASN A 341 -31.25 17.69 -12.39
N VAL A 342 -32.43 17.96 -12.94
CA VAL A 342 -32.96 17.19 -14.07
C VAL A 342 -32.82 18.03 -15.32
N SER A 343 -32.04 17.52 -16.29
CA SER A 343 -32.04 18.06 -17.65
C SER A 343 -32.79 17.12 -18.58
N PHE A 344 -33.68 17.73 -19.36
CA PHE A 344 -34.43 17.03 -20.39
C PHE A 344 -33.76 17.33 -21.72
N ASN A 345 -33.30 16.27 -22.40
CA ASN A 345 -32.66 16.40 -23.71
C ASN A 345 -33.36 15.47 -24.70
N GLY A 346 -34.69 15.62 -24.79
CA GLY A 346 -35.55 14.88 -25.70
C GLY A 346 -36.04 15.74 -26.86
N THR A 347 -36.64 15.12 -27.86
CA THR A 347 -37.34 15.80 -28.97
C THR A 347 -38.58 16.56 -28.50
N THR A 348 -39.13 16.18 -27.33
CA THR A 348 -40.38 16.70 -26.74
C THR A 348 -40.23 17.43 -25.42
N ILE A 349 -39.09 17.46 -24.73
CA ILE A 349 -38.80 18.46 -23.70
C ILE A 349 -37.30 18.69 -23.81
N SER A 350 -36.90 19.91 -24.17
CA SER A 350 -35.51 20.34 -24.13
C SER A 350 -35.45 21.53 -23.18
N THR A 351 -34.79 21.35 -22.04
CA THR A 351 -34.55 22.45 -21.11
C THR A 351 -33.45 23.39 -21.62
N GLY A 352 -32.91 23.18 -22.83
CA GLY A 352 -31.72 23.87 -23.32
C GLY A 352 -30.53 23.60 -22.41
N ASP A 353 -29.79 24.65 -22.03
CA ASP A 353 -28.72 24.59 -21.01
C ASP A 353 -29.25 24.75 -19.57
N SER A 354 -30.57 24.78 -19.37
CA SER A 354 -31.21 25.01 -18.06
C SER A 354 -31.49 23.67 -17.36
N TYR A 355 -31.34 23.64 -16.03
CA TYR A 355 -31.70 22.49 -15.20
C TYR A 355 -32.93 22.85 -14.36
N LEU A 356 -33.86 21.90 -14.20
CA LEU A 356 -34.82 21.97 -13.10
C LEU A 356 -34.09 21.47 -11.85
N SER A 357 -33.81 22.39 -10.92
CA SER A 357 -33.08 22.11 -9.68
C SER A 357 -34.02 22.14 -8.48
N GLU A 358 -34.00 21.10 -7.65
CA GLU A 358 -34.69 21.09 -6.36
C GLU A 358 -33.75 20.57 -5.28
N ILE A 359 -33.82 21.15 -4.07
CA ILE A 359 -33.04 20.68 -2.92
C ILE A 359 -33.96 19.80 -2.08
N GLY A 360 -33.49 18.59 -1.77
CA GLY A 360 -34.18 17.64 -0.89
C GLY A 360 -33.35 17.33 0.35
N ASP A 361 -34.05 17.18 1.47
CA ASP A 361 -33.50 16.69 2.73
C ASP A 361 -34.05 15.29 3.03
N LEU A 362 -33.17 14.37 3.39
CA LEU A 362 -33.47 13.02 3.84
C LEU A 362 -32.93 12.85 5.27
N ASP A 363 -33.81 12.63 6.22
CA ASP A 363 -33.44 12.22 7.59
C ASP A 363 -33.89 10.78 7.82
N LEU A 364 -32.93 9.92 8.15
CA LEU A 364 -33.16 8.50 8.41
C LEU A 364 -32.49 8.13 9.72
N TYR A 365 -33.29 7.70 10.70
CA TYR A 365 -32.81 7.15 11.96
C TYR A 365 -33.21 5.68 12.08
N ILE A 366 -32.22 4.82 12.17
CA ILE A 366 -32.40 3.37 12.20
C ILE A 366 -31.81 2.82 13.49
N THR A 367 -32.56 1.95 14.16
CA THR A 367 -32.14 1.27 15.38
C THR A 367 -32.10 -0.24 15.22
N LYS A 368 -31.40 -0.91 16.16
CA LYS A 368 -31.25 -2.38 16.20
C LYS A 368 -30.72 -2.93 14.88
N ASN A 369 -29.76 -2.23 14.27
CA ASN A 369 -29.22 -2.58 12.96
C ASN A 369 -28.30 -3.78 13.08
N LYS A 370 -28.71 -4.92 12.53
CA LYS A 370 -27.86 -6.09 12.38
C LYS A 370 -27.84 -6.51 10.92
N MET A 371 -26.65 -6.74 10.40
CA MET A 371 -26.42 -7.37 9.12
C MET A 371 -25.74 -8.71 9.36
N MET A 372 -26.18 -9.76 8.68
CA MET A 372 -25.54 -11.07 8.68
C MET A 372 -25.40 -11.56 7.24
N MET A 373 -24.21 -12.02 6.89
CA MET A 373 -23.86 -12.54 5.57
C MET A 373 -23.15 -13.89 5.75
N LYS A 374 -23.65 -14.91 5.07
CA LYS A 374 -23.03 -16.24 5.02
C LYS A 374 -22.50 -16.51 3.63
N ALA A 375 -21.19 -16.53 3.48
CA ALA A 375 -20.50 -16.86 2.24
C ALA A 375 -20.05 -18.31 2.28
N GLN A 376 -20.48 -19.10 1.29
CA GLN A 376 -19.92 -20.42 1.05
C GLN A 376 -18.71 -20.27 0.12
N ILE A 377 -17.57 -20.77 0.55
CA ILE A 377 -16.32 -20.79 -0.22
C ILE A 377 -15.94 -22.24 -0.49
N ALA A 378 -15.98 -22.63 -1.76
CA ALA A 378 -15.62 -23.97 -2.20
C ALA A 378 -14.26 -23.93 -2.89
N HIS A 379 -13.21 -24.30 -2.15
CA HIS A 379 -11.86 -24.44 -2.68
C HIS A 379 -11.51 -25.92 -2.86
N LYS A 380 -11.05 -26.28 -4.06
CA LYS A 380 -10.73 -27.68 -4.39
C LYS A 380 -9.50 -28.13 -3.60
N LYS A 381 -9.61 -29.28 -2.93
CA LYS A 381 -8.49 -29.83 -2.15
C LYS A 381 -7.25 -30.04 -3.03
N ASP A 382 -6.08 -29.71 -2.48
CA ASP A 382 -4.75 -29.84 -3.10
C ASP A 382 -4.49 -28.99 -4.36
N TYR A 383 -5.45 -28.17 -4.79
CA TYR A 383 -5.27 -27.23 -5.90
C TYR A 383 -4.41 -26.04 -5.43
N GLY A 384 -3.46 -25.61 -6.26
CA GLY A 384 -2.54 -24.52 -5.93
C GLY A 384 -1.23 -24.92 -5.21
N LEU A 385 -1.10 -26.15 -4.71
CA LEU A 385 0.12 -26.59 -4.02
C LEU A 385 1.39 -26.53 -4.90
N ASN A 386 1.24 -26.91 -6.17
CA ASN A 386 2.34 -26.98 -7.15
C ASN A 386 2.55 -25.68 -7.95
N TRP A 387 1.94 -24.58 -7.54
CA TRP A 387 2.12 -23.29 -8.22
C TRP A 387 3.50 -22.69 -7.98
N THR A 388 4.01 -21.95 -8.97
CA THR A 388 5.21 -21.12 -8.81
C THR A 388 4.93 -19.90 -7.96
N ASP A 389 5.98 -19.28 -7.41
CA ASP A 389 5.85 -18.06 -6.59
C ASP A 389 5.03 -16.94 -7.29
N PRO A 390 5.26 -16.63 -8.58
CA PRO A 390 4.45 -15.65 -9.32
C PRO A 390 2.97 -16.02 -9.49
N GLN A 391 2.65 -17.32 -9.57
CA GLN A 391 1.25 -17.77 -9.67
C GLN A 391 0.51 -17.57 -8.35
N CYS A 392 1.16 -17.78 -7.21
CA CYS A 392 0.56 -17.59 -5.89
C CYS A 392 0.16 -16.14 -5.58
N ILE A 393 0.75 -15.17 -6.27
CA ILE A 393 0.44 -13.74 -6.12
C ILE A 393 -0.34 -13.15 -7.29
N ASN A 394 -0.65 -13.96 -8.31
CA ASN A 394 -1.42 -13.52 -9.46
C ASN A 394 -2.92 -13.56 -9.15
N LEU A 395 -3.60 -12.43 -9.32
CA LEU A 395 -5.03 -12.31 -9.00
C LEU A 395 -5.89 -13.34 -9.74
N GLY A 396 -5.65 -13.57 -11.03
CA GLY A 396 -6.41 -14.55 -11.82
C GLY A 396 -6.17 -16.00 -11.36
N CYS A 397 -4.98 -16.30 -10.85
CA CYS A 397 -4.72 -17.59 -10.21
C CYS A 397 -5.47 -17.71 -8.87
N ILE A 398 -5.40 -16.69 -8.01
CA ILE A 398 -6.13 -16.67 -6.73
C ILE A 398 -7.64 -16.84 -6.95
N GLU A 399 -8.20 -16.18 -7.97
CA GLU A 399 -9.61 -16.35 -8.35
C GLU A 399 -9.92 -17.80 -8.77
N SER A 400 -9.04 -18.45 -9.53
CA SER A 400 -9.23 -19.84 -9.96
C SER A 400 -9.21 -20.89 -8.84
N LEU A 401 -8.79 -20.50 -7.62
CA LEU A 401 -8.89 -21.36 -6.43
C LEU A 401 -10.35 -21.66 -6.09
N LEU A 402 -11.27 -20.75 -6.43
CA LEU A 402 -12.66 -20.81 -6.02
C LEU A 402 -13.50 -21.54 -7.09
N SER A 403 -14.29 -22.54 -6.68
CA SER A 403 -15.21 -23.23 -7.59
C SER A 403 -16.32 -22.29 -8.06
N PRO A 404 -16.54 -22.10 -9.38
CA PRO A 404 -17.54 -21.18 -9.91
C PRO A 404 -18.99 -21.51 -9.49
N HIS A 405 -19.28 -22.80 -9.29
CA HIS A 405 -20.62 -23.29 -8.93
C HIS A 405 -20.75 -23.64 -7.45
N GLY A 406 -19.63 -23.76 -6.73
CA GLY A 406 -19.60 -24.06 -5.29
C GLY A 406 -19.43 -22.84 -4.38
N THR A 407 -19.03 -21.70 -4.93
CA THR A 407 -18.74 -20.46 -4.17
C THR A 407 -19.82 -19.42 -4.39
N GLY A 408 -20.29 -18.78 -3.31
CA GLY A 408 -21.25 -17.69 -3.37
C GLY A 408 -21.88 -17.35 -2.02
N LEU A 409 -22.86 -16.44 -2.02
CA LEU A 409 -23.60 -16.03 -0.84
C LEU A 409 -24.83 -16.93 -0.64
N THR A 410 -24.90 -17.59 0.51
CA THR A 410 -26.03 -18.47 0.89
C THR A 410 -27.09 -17.71 1.67
N TYR A 411 -26.71 -16.66 2.39
CA TYR A 411 -27.62 -15.89 3.21
C TYR A 411 -27.13 -14.45 3.33
N LEU A 412 -28.03 -13.48 3.15
CA LEU A 412 -27.77 -12.07 3.39
C LEU A 412 -28.98 -11.45 4.05
N PHE A 413 -28.89 -11.21 5.35
CA PHE A 413 -30.00 -10.83 6.21
C PHE A 413 -29.73 -9.49 6.86
N PHE A 414 -30.75 -8.63 6.86
CA PHE A 414 -30.77 -7.37 7.59
C PHE A 414 -31.88 -7.44 8.63
N ASN A 415 -31.57 -7.08 9.87
CA ASN A 415 -32.56 -6.82 10.90
C ASN A 415 -32.41 -5.37 11.28
N THR A 416 -33.37 -4.54 10.92
CA THR A 416 -33.32 -3.09 11.14
C THR A 416 -34.69 -2.61 11.56
N SER A 417 -34.74 -1.60 12.43
CA SER A 417 -35.97 -0.89 12.79
C SER A 417 -35.83 0.56 12.36
N ILE A 418 -36.76 1.05 11.55
CA ILE A 418 -36.79 2.46 11.14
C ILE A 418 -37.61 3.22 12.19
N ASP A 419 -36.92 4.01 13.00
CA ASP A 419 -37.53 4.84 14.04
C ASP A 419 -38.14 6.10 13.42
N SER A 420 -37.38 6.77 12.54
CA SER A 420 -37.85 7.90 11.74
C SER A 420 -37.29 7.84 10.31
N LEU A 421 -38.12 8.22 9.35
CA LEU A 421 -37.75 8.43 7.95
C LEU A 421 -38.58 9.61 7.45
N SER A 422 -37.91 10.70 7.06
CA SER A 422 -38.55 11.85 6.41
C SER A 422 -37.77 12.22 5.15
N ILE A 423 -38.53 12.58 4.11
CA ILE A 423 -37.99 13.12 2.86
C ILE A 423 -38.80 14.38 2.60
N GLU A 424 -38.13 15.53 2.62
CA GLU A 424 -38.76 16.83 2.46
C GLU A 424 -38.10 17.56 1.30
N ALA A 425 -38.92 18.10 0.39
CA ALA A 425 -38.46 19.09 -0.57
C ALA A 425 -38.23 20.40 0.19
N GLY A 426 -36.99 20.88 0.15
CA GLY A 426 -36.50 22.12 0.77
C GLY A 426 -36.81 23.36 -0.06
N THR A 427 -35.99 24.41 0.08
CA THR A 427 -36.16 25.68 -0.66
C THR A 427 -35.61 25.57 -2.09
N GLY A 428 -36.49 25.66 -3.09
CA GLY A 428 -36.18 25.69 -4.52
C GLY A 428 -37.20 26.51 -5.31
N ASP A 429 -37.09 26.52 -6.65
CA ASP A 429 -37.92 27.31 -7.59
C ASP A 429 -39.42 26.93 -7.60
N MET A 430 -39.78 25.83 -6.91
CA MET A 430 -41.15 25.37 -6.80
C MET A 430 -42.02 26.32 -5.96
N GLU A 431 -43.26 26.57 -6.42
CA GLU A 431 -44.29 27.31 -5.67
C GLU A 431 -44.53 26.66 -4.29
N ALA A 432 -44.74 27.47 -3.24
CA ALA A 432 -44.85 26.97 -1.86
C ALA A 432 -45.98 25.95 -1.66
N GLU A 433 -47.06 26.09 -2.43
CA GLU A 433 -48.24 25.21 -2.42
C GLU A 433 -47.92 23.83 -3.00
N ILE A 434 -47.26 23.77 -4.17
CA ILE A 434 -46.85 22.50 -4.80
C ILE A 434 -45.86 21.75 -3.89
N ARG A 435 -44.96 22.47 -3.21
CA ARG A 435 -44.03 21.87 -2.24
C ARG A 435 -44.78 21.21 -1.07
N LYS A 436 -45.77 21.89 -0.49
CA LYS A 436 -46.62 21.34 0.59
C LYS A 436 -47.36 20.09 0.09
N PHE A 437 -47.95 20.16 -1.09
CA PHE A 437 -48.63 19.03 -1.73
C PHE A 437 -47.73 17.80 -1.88
N ILE A 438 -46.53 17.97 -2.45
CA ILE A 438 -45.56 16.87 -2.63
C ILE A 438 -45.10 16.31 -1.28
N ASN A 439 -44.74 17.17 -0.33
CA ASN A 439 -44.26 16.74 0.99
C ASN A 439 -45.33 15.91 1.74
N ASN A 440 -46.60 16.31 1.68
CA ASN A 440 -47.69 15.56 2.31
C ASN A 440 -47.90 14.20 1.64
N ILE A 441 -47.86 14.12 0.31
CA ILE A 441 -47.96 12.83 -0.41
C ILE A 441 -46.78 11.91 -0.07
N VAL A 442 -45.55 12.43 -0.10
CA VAL A 442 -44.35 11.65 0.21
C VAL A 442 -44.41 11.16 1.66
N LYS A 443 -44.78 12.03 2.60
CA LYS A 443 -44.96 11.68 4.02
C LYS A 443 -46.01 10.61 4.22
N PHE A 444 -47.16 10.72 3.54
CA PHE A 444 -48.22 9.71 3.57
C PHE A 444 -47.67 8.34 3.20
N PHE A 445 -47.00 8.21 2.05
CA PHE A 445 -46.50 6.93 1.60
C PHE A 445 -45.34 6.40 2.45
N VAL A 446 -44.44 7.27 2.90
CA VAL A 446 -43.33 6.89 3.77
C VAL A 446 -43.86 6.29 5.07
N ASP A 447 -44.78 6.94 5.77
CA ASP A 447 -45.33 6.44 7.03
C ASP A 447 -46.19 5.18 6.84
N ASN A 448 -46.98 5.11 5.77
CA ASN A 448 -47.83 3.95 5.48
C ASN A 448 -47.02 2.68 5.17
N TYR A 449 -45.86 2.81 4.50
CA TYR A 449 -45.00 1.69 4.14
C TYR A 449 -43.85 1.44 5.15
N ARG A 450 -43.57 2.38 6.07
CA ARG A 450 -42.48 2.25 7.07
C ARG A 450 -42.44 0.89 7.79
N PRO A 451 -43.57 0.31 8.25
CA PRO A 451 -43.54 -0.96 8.98
C PRO A 451 -43.09 -2.16 8.13
N ILE A 452 -43.32 -2.13 6.81
CA ILE A 452 -43.02 -3.25 5.91
C ILE A 452 -41.66 -3.12 5.22
N LEU A 453 -41.07 -1.92 5.22
CA LEU A 453 -39.78 -1.66 4.58
C LEU A 453 -38.66 -2.58 5.07
N PRO A 454 -38.46 -2.82 6.38
CA PRO A 454 -37.37 -3.70 6.84
C PRO A 454 -37.51 -5.13 6.32
N THR A 455 -38.71 -5.72 6.41
CA THR A 455 -38.97 -7.08 5.92
C THR A 455 -38.79 -7.16 4.40
N PHE A 456 -39.34 -6.19 3.67
CA PHE A 456 -39.19 -6.12 2.22
C PHE A 456 -37.73 -6.02 1.79
N VAL A 457 -36.96 -5.07 2.34
CA VAL A 457 -35.53 -4.88 1.97
C VAL A 457 -34.74 -6.15 2.25
N THR A 458 -34.98 -6.77 3.40
CA THR A 458 -34.28 -7.99 3.81
C THR A 458 -34.55 -9.14 2.85
N SER A 459 -35.81 -9.41 2.55
CA SER A 459 -36.18 -10.49 1.62
C SER A 459 -35.81 -10.17 0.17
N PHE A 460 -35.94 -8.92 -0.26
CA PHE A 460 -35.51 -8.49 -1.58
C PHE A 460 -34.01 -8.71 -1.78
N VAL A 461 -33.18 -8.25 -0.85
CA VAL A 461 -31.73 -8.42 -0.93
C VAL A 461 -31.34 -9.89 -0.80
N ASN A 462 -31.93 -10.64 0.14
CA ASN A 462 -31.62 -12.06 0.32
C ASN A 462 -32.05 -12.96 -0.83
N SER A 463 -33.08 -12.60 -1.60
CA SER A 463 -33.59 -13.43 -2.70
C SER A 463 -33.11 -12.93 -4.06
N TYR A 464 -33.39 -11.66 -4.39
CA TYR A 464 -33.01 -11.09 -5.67
C TYR A 464 -31.53 -10.65 -5.68
N GLY A 465 -31.10 -9.93 -4.63
CA GLY A 465 -29.74 -9.38 -4.54
C GLY A 465 -28.66 -10.45 -4.53
N THR A 466 -28.76 -11.44 -3.65
CA THR A 466 -27.85 -12.60 -3.58
C THR A 466 -27.86 -13.42 -4.86
N SER A 467 -29.03 -13.66 -5.49
CA SER A 467 -29.11 -14.40 -6.76
C SER A 467 -28.36 -13.67 -7.87
N LYS A 468 -28.51 -12.34 -7.96
CA LYS A 468 -27.79 -11.53 -8.95
C LYS A 468 -26.29 -11.47 -8.66
N LEU A 469 -25.91 -11.32 -7.39
CA LEU A 469 -24.50 -11.35 -6.95
C LEU A 469 -23.85 -12.70 -7.25
N ASN A 470 -24.53 -13.81 -6.93
CA ASN A 470 -24.03 -15.16 -7.22
C ASN A 470 -23.88 -15.38 -8.72
N ALA A 471 -24.79 -14.87 -9.55
CA ALA A 471 -24.63 -14.94 -11.00
C ALA A 471 -23.37 -14.19 -11.49
N LEU A 472 -23.08 -13.01 -10.92
CA LEU A 472 -21.86 -12.26 -11.23
C LEU A 472 -20.59 -12.98 -10.73
N ILE A 473 -20.63 -13.53 -9.51
CA ILE A 473 -19.52 -14.32 -8.94
C ILE A 473 -19.24 -15.53 -9.82
N THR A 474 -20.26 -16.31 -10.17
CA THR A 474 -20.12 -17.49 -11.04
C THR A 474 -19.59 -17.08 -12.42
N GLU A 475 -20.07 -15.98 -13.00
CA GLU A 475 -19.57 -15.49 -14.28
C GLU A 475 -18.08 -15.15 -14.22
N GLU A 476 -17.63 -14.43 -13.18
CA GLU A 476 -16.23 -14.02 -13.05
C GLU A 476 -15.32 -15.21 -12.75
N LEU A 477 -15.70 -16.07 -11.81
CA LEU A 477 -14.96 -17.28 -11.49
C LEU A 477 -14.90 -18.26 -12.68
N SER A 478 -15.90 -18.28 -13.56
CA SER A 478 -15.86 -19.12 -14.77
C SER A 478 -14.85 -18.66 -15.82
N LYS A 479 -14.42 -17.39 -15.76
CA LYS A 479 -13.38 -16.82 -16.64
C LYS A 479 -11.99 -16.97 -16.05
N ALA A 480 -11.88 -17.18 -14.74
CA ALA A 480 -10.60 -17.33 -14.05
C ALA A 480 -9.87 -18.59 -14.53
N ASP A 481 -8.62 -18.42 -14.95
CA ASP A 481 -7.73 -19.50 -15.39
C ASP A 481 -6.31 -19.20 -14.92
N CYS A 482 -5.67 -20.18 -14.29
CA CYS A 482 -4.28 -20.06 -13.85
C CYS A 482 -3.34 -20.78 -14.80
N LYS A 483 -2.72 -20.00 -15.70
CA LYS A 483 -1.67 -20.52 -16.59
C LYS A 483 -0.35 -20.63 -15.84
N TYR A 484 0.49 -21.57 -16.26
CA TYR A 484 1.84 -21.70 -15.75
C TYR A 484 2.65 -20.43 -16.04
N ILE A 485 3.15 -19.79 -14.98
CA ILE A 485 4.07 -18.65 -15.05
C ILE A 485 5.42 -19.15 -14.58
N ALA A 486 6.42 -19.12 -15.47
CA ALA A 486 7.76 -19.56 -15.12
C ALA A 486 8.41 -18.57 -14.13
N GLU A 487 9.18 -19.11 -13.18
CA GLU A 487 10.01 -18.29 -12.31
C GLU A 487 11.21 -17.77 -13.10
N ASP A 488 11.37 -16.44 -13.12
CA ASP A 488 12.56 -15.84 -13.70
C ASP A 488 13.75 -16.06 -12.75
N PRO A 489 14.87 -16.63 -13.22
CA PRO A 489 16.04 -16.83 -12.37
C PRO A 489 16.58 -15.46 -11.95
N TYR A 490 16.70 -15.26 -10.65
CA TYR A 490 17.29 -14.05 -10.08
C TYR A 490 18.75 -13.88 -10.56
N LYS A 491 19.04 -12.75 -11.21
CA LYS A 491 20.35 -12.45 -11.83
C LYS A 491 21.12 -11.45 -10.98
N ASP A 492 22.00 -11.94 -10.11
CA ASP A 492 22.94 -11.11 -9.34
C ASP A 492 24.29 -10.87 -10.04
N PHE A 493 24.59 -11.66 -11.07
CA PHE A 493 25.88 -11.67 -11.75
C PHE A 493 25.84 -11.03 -13.14
N VAL A 494 26.72 -10.04 -13.36
CA VAL A 494 26.89 -9.39 -14.66
C VAL A 494 28.07 -9.99 -15.42
N LEU A 495 27.79 -11.00 -16.25
CA LEU A 495 28.81 -11.76 -17.01
C LEU A 495 29.72 -10.86 -17.87
N TRP A 496 29.14 -9.93 -18.64
CA TRP A 496 29.89 -9.11 -19.58
C TRP A 496 30.94 -8.22 -18.91
N THR A 497 30.60 -7.58 -17.79
CA THR A 497 31.55 -6.72 -17.05
C THR A 497 32.68 -7.53 -16.44
N THR A 498 32.38 -8.72 -15.93
CA THR A 498 33.37 -9.63 -15.35
C THR A 498 34.36 -10.14 -16.40
N VAL A 499 33.86 -10.61 -17.55
CA VAL A 499 34.69 -11.14 -18.64
C VAL A 499 35.56 -10.04 -19.24
N THR A 500 35.01 -8.83 -19.44
CA THR A 500 35.77 -7.70 -20.00
C THR A 500 36.86 -7.23 -19.04
N ALA A 501 36.58 -7.12 -17.74
CA ALA A 501 37.57 -6.76 -16.73
C ALA A 501 38.69 -7.80 -16.60
N ALA A 502 38.35 -9.09 -16.57
CA ALA A 502 39.33 -10.18 -16.52
C ALA A 502 40.19 -10.24 -17.78
N SER A 503 39.59 -10.06 -18.96
CA SER A 503 40.31 -10.02 -20.24
C SER A 503 41.25 -8.82 -20.30
N GLY A 504 40.83 -7.66 -19.81
CA GLY A 504 41.68 -6.47 -19.68
C GLY A 504 42.88 -6.71 -18.77
N ALA A 505 42.67 -7.34 -17.60
CA ALA A 505 43.74 -7.70 -16.67
C ALA A 505 44.78 -8.66 -17.31
N LEU A 506 44.31 -9.66 -18.06
CA LEU A 506 45.17 -10.58 -18.80
C LEU A 506 45.94 -9.89 -19.92
N ALA A 507 45.30 -9.01 -20.69
CA ALA A 507 45.92 -8.25 -21.76
C ALA A 507 47.04 -7.33 -21.23
N ILE A 508 46.79 -6.60 -20.13
CA ILE A 508 47.81 -5.74 -19.48
C ILE A 508 48.97 -6.59 -18.96
N SER A 509 48.67 -7.75 -18.35
CA SER A 509 49.71 -8.67 -17.87
C SER A 509 50.56 -9.23 -19.00
N LEU A 510 49.95 -9.53 -20.15
CA LEU A 510 50.66 -9.94 -21.36
C LEU A 510 51.56 -8.82 -21.90
N ILE A 511 51.10 -7.56 -21.89
CA ILE A 511 51.91 -6.40 -22.26
C ILE A 511 53.13 -6.28 -21.33
N ILE A 512 52.94 -6.40 -20.01
CA ILE A 512 54.04 -6.39 -19.04
C ILE A 512 55.04 -7.51 -19.35
N PHE A 513 54.56 -8.72 -19.64
CA PHE A 513 55.41 -9.86 -20.03
C PHE A 513 56.20 -9.58 -21.32
N LEU A 514 55.56 -9.04 -22.35
CA LEU A 514 56.21 -8.70 -23.62
C LEU A 514 57.28 -7.61 -23.43
N ILE A 515 57.04 -6.62 -22.57
CA ILE A 515 58.03 -5.59 -22.20
C ILE A 515 59.23 -6.21 -21.46
N MET A 516 59.01 -7.24 -20.63
CA MET A 516 60.08 -7.92 -19.91
C MET A 516 60.92 -8.87 -20.78
N ARG A 517 60.33 -9.49 -21.81
CA ARG A 517 60.96 -10.54 -22.63
C ARG A 517 62.37 -10.21 -23.16
N PRO A 518 62.66 -9.00 -23.68
CA PRO A 518 64.00 -8.64 -24.17
C PRO A 518 65.07 -8.64 -23.05
N SER A 519 64.67 -8.24 -21.83
CA SER A 519 65.57 -8.19 -20.67
C SER A 519 65.90 -9.60 -20.13
N LEU A 520 64.93 -10.51 -20.17
CA LEU A 520 65.08 -11.92 -19.80
C LEU A 520 65.99 -12.65 -20.80
N GLN A 521 65.78 -12.46 -22.10
CA GLN A 521 66.60 -13.06 -23.15
C GLN A 521 68.07 -12.60 -23.09
N LYS A 522 68.31 -11.30 -22.88
CA LYS A 522 69.68 -10.79 -22.66
C LYS A 522 70.38 -11.42 -21.47
N LYS A 523 69.64 -11.73 -20.39
CA LYS A 523 70.21 -12.41 -19.21
C LYS A 523 70.56 -13.87 -19.51
N THR A 524 69.69 -14.62 -20.20
CA THR A 524 69.98 -16.01 -20.58
C THR A 524 71.14 -16.10 -21.58
N GLU A 525 71.22 -15.14 -22.51
CA GLU A 525 72.30 -15.03 -23.49
C GLU A 525 73.64 -14.62 -22.83
N LEU A 526 73.59 -13.76 -21.80
CA LEU A 526 74.75 -13.38 -21.00
C LEU A 526 75.18 -14.51 -20.06
N GLU A 527 74.27 -15.25 -19.43
CA GLU A 527 74.58 -16.43 -18.61
C GLU A 527 75.12 -17.58 -19.48
N SER A 528 74.64 -17.77 -20.71
CA SER A 528 75.23 -18.72 -21.67
C SER A 528 76.60 -18.25 -22.17
N LYS A 529 76.77 -16.94 -22.41
CA LYS A 529 78.07 -16.36 -22.78
C LYS A 529 79.08 -16.44 -21.65
N ILE A 530 78.66 -16.22 -20.39
CA ILE A 530 79.49 -16.37 -19.18
C ILE A 530 79.86 -17.84 -18.95
N LYS A 531 78.93 -18.79 -19.10
CA LYS A 531 79.25 -20.23 -19.08
C LYS A 531 80.21 -20.65 -20.21
N SER A 532 80.15 -19.98 -21.37
CA SER A 532 81.13 -20.19 -22.45
C SER A 532 82.43 -19.40 -22.27
N LEU A 533 82.45 -18.36 -21.44
CA LEU A 533 83.64 -17.56 -21.11
C LEU A 533 84.40 -18.11 -19.90
N GLU A 534 83.79 -18.94 -19.07
CA GLU A 534 84.45 -19.65 -17.96
C GLU A 534 85.44 -20.73 -18.45
N SER A 535 85.43 -21.07 -19.74
CA SER A 535 86.42 -21.96 -20.38
C SER A 535 87.57 -21.21 -21.08
N LEU A 536 87.56 -19.88 -21.12
CA LEU A 536 88.62 -19.06 -21.72
C LEU A 536 89.00 -17.92 -20.78
N ASN A 537 89.95 -18.25 -19.90
CA ASN A 537 90.67 -17.29 -19.08
C ASN A 537 91.47 -16.36 -20.01
N SER A 538 90.97 -15.14 -20.23
CA SER A 538 91.68 -13.88 -20.54
C SER A 538 90.87 -13.01 -21.50
N LEU A 539 90.21 -11.98 -20.98
CA LEU A 539 90.50 -10.58 -21.35
C LEU A 539 89.61 -9.64 -20.54
N SER A 540 90.27 -8.80 -19.75
CA SER A 540 89.73 -7.60 -19.13
C SER A 540 89.27 -6.57 -20.17
N LYS A 541 88.29 -5.75 -19.75
CA LYS A 541 87.87 -4.45 -20.31
C LYS A 541 87.07 -4.46 -21.62
N ILE A 542 85.75 -4.40 -21.47
CA ILE A 542 84.94 -3.42 -22.19
C ILE A 542 84.10 -2.66 -21.16
N THR A 543 84.63 -1.52 -20.73
CA THR A 543 83.80 -0.39 -20.30
C THR A 543 83.09 0.16 -21.52
N GLU A 544 81.76 0.08 -21.55
CA GLU A 544 80.94 0.99 -22.34
C GLU A 544 79.82 1.56 -21.47
N GLU A 545 80.08 2.77 -20.98
CA GLU A 545 79.06 3.75 -20.67
C GLU A 545 78.26 4.03 -21.96
N GLY A 546 77.05 3.49 -22.06
CA GLY A 546 76.14 3.67 -23.20
C GLY A 546 74.72 4.01 -22.76
N SER A 547 74.45 5.31 -22.57
CA SER A 547 73.14 5.98 -22.54
C SER A 547 71.93 5.25 -21.91
N ILE A 548 71.73 5.37 -20.60
CA ILE A 548 70.39 5.29 -20.00
C ILE A 548 69.79 6.70 -19.92
N LYS A 549 69.65 7.38 -21.07
CA LYS A 549 69.03 8.72 -21.17
C LYS A 549 67.66 8.62 -21.82
N GLY A 550 66.72 8.01 -21.10
CA GLY A 550 65.31 7.98 -21.47
C GLY A 550 64.47 7.40 -20.33
N CYS A 551 63.20 7.80 -20.22
CA CYS A 551 62.28 7.30 -19.20
C CYS A 551 62.18 5.76 -19.25
N TRP A 552 62.11 5.19 -20.46
CA TRP A 552 62.09 3.75 -20.69
C TRP A 552 63.38 3.03 -20.31
N GLY A 553 64.55 3.65 -20.55
CA GLY A 553 65.84 3.09 -20.13
C GLY A 553 65.97 3.02 -18.60
N LYS A 554 65.45 4.02 -17.88
CA LYS A 554 65.42 4.00 -16.40
C LYS A 554 64.46 2.96 -15.83
N PHE A 555 63.36 2.68 -16.54
CA PHE A 555 62.35 1.69 -16.16
C PHE A 555 62.82 0.24 -16.38
N LEU A 556 63.50 -0.04 -17.51
CA LEU A 556 63.97 -1.38 -17.90
C LEU A 556 65.33 -1.78 -17.31
N ARG A 557 65.79 -1.08 -16.28
CA ARG A 557 67.11 -1.29 -15.70
C ARG A 557 67.14 -2.53 -14.78
N THR A 558 68.24 -3.27 -14.78
CA THR A 558 68.42 -4.55 -14.06
C THR A 558 69.50 -4.51 -12.97
N ASP A 559 70.02 -3.32 -12.65
CA ASP A 559 71.03 -3.10 -11.62
C ASP A 559 70.43 -3.12 -10.19
N ASP A 560 71.24 -2.89 -9.16
CA ASP A 560 70.79 -2.85 -7.75
C ASP A 560 69.74 -1.76 -7.46
N GLN A 561 69.50 -0.86 -8.42
CA GLN A 561 68.54 0.22 -8.35
C GLN A 561 67.32 -0.04 -9.27
N SER A 562 67.12 -1.29 -9.70
CA SER A 562 65.99 -1.79 -10.48
C SER A 562 64.67 -1.80 -9.69
N SER A 563 63.55 -1.90 -10.41
CA SER A 563 62.24 -2.14 -9.80
C SER A 563 62.10 -3.60 -9.33
N LEU A 564 61.11 -3.90 -8.49
CA LEU A 564 60.81 -5.29 -8.08
C LEU A 564 60.44 -6.16 -9.29
N LEU A 565 59.88 -5.56 -10.34
CA LEU A 565 59.60 -6.21 -11.60
C LEU A 565 60.87 -6.66 -12.35
N MET A 566 61.98 -5.92 -12.24
CA MET A 566 63.20 -6.16 -13.05
C MET A 566 64.37 -6.75 -12.26
N THR A 567 64.32 -6.75 -10.93
CA THR A 567 65.42 -7.21 -10.06
C THR A 567 65.81 -8.67 -10.29
N SER A 568 67.11 -8.93 -10.44
CA SER A 568 67.65 -10.29 -10.64
C SER A 568 67.46 -11.22 -9.43
N LYS A 569 67.23 -10.65 -8.24
CA LYS A 569 67.09 -11.36 -6.94
C LYS A 569 65.80 -12.17 -6.79
N LEU A 570 64.77 -11.89 -7.61
CA LEU A 570 63.49 -12.60 -7.60
C LEU A 570 63.39 -13.60 -8.76
N SER A 571 62.61 -14.66 -8.62
CA SER A 571 62.35 -15.61 -9.73
C SER A 571 61.56 -14.94 -10.85
N SER A 572 61.75 -15.38 -12.10
CA SER A 572 61.00 -14.84 -13.25
C SER A 572 59.49 -15.03 -13.09
N THR A 573 59.06 -16.16 -12.50
CA THR A 573 57.65 -16.45 -12.23
C THR A 573 57.03 -15.45 -11.24
N THR A 574 57.72 -15.15 -10.13
CA THR A 574 57.22 -14.21 -9.11
C THR A 574 57.07 -12.79 -9.68
N ARG A 575 57.99 -12.37 -10.56
CA ARG A 575 57.96 -11.03 -11.18
C ARG A 575 56.71 -10.77 -12.02
N ILE A 576 56.21 -11.81 -12.71
CA ILE A 576 55.03 -11.74 -13.59
C ILE A 576 53.75 -12.05 -12.81
N LEU A 577 53.79 -13.03 -11.91
CA LEU A 577 52.62 -13.48 -11.17
C LEU A 577 52.07 -12.39 -10.25
N MET A 578 52.91 -11.59 -9.60
CA MET A 578 52.44 -10.56 -8.66
C MET A 578 51.61 -9.45 -9.34
N PRO A 579 52.08 -8.80 -10.43
CA PRO A 579 51.25 -7.87 -11.20
C PRO A 579 49.97 -8.49 -11.73
N LEU A 580 50.02 -9.74 -12.21
CA LEU A 580 48.84 -10.45 -12.70
C LEU A 580 47.79 -10.63 -11.58
N LEU A 581 48.20 -11.06 -10.39
CA LEU A 581 47.29 -11.23 -9.25
C LEU A 581 46.69 -9.89 -8.80
N VAL A 582 47.47 -8.80 -8.82
CA VAL A 582 46.97 -7.45 -8.51
C VAL A 582 45.94 -7.00 -9.55
N LEU A 583 46.22 -7.19 -10.85
CA LEU A 583 45.31 -6.82 -11.94
C LEU A 583 44.03 -7.67 -11.94
N LEU A 584 44.14 -8.97 -11.67
CA LEU A 584 42.96 -9.84 -11.49
C LEU A 584 42.14 -9.42 -10.28
N ASN A 585 42.77 -8.97 -9.19
CA ASN A 585 42.03 -8.46 -8.04
C ASN A 585 41.30 -7.14 -8.38
N ILE A 586 41.89 -6.26 -9.19
CA ILE A 586 41.18 -5.08 -9.74
C ILE A 586 39.96 -5.54 -10.53
N ALA A 587 40.08 -6.58 -11.37
CA ALA A 587 38.95 -7.13 -12.12
C ALA A 587 37.85 -7.70 -11.22
N VAL A 588 38.22 -8.37 -10.11
CA VAL A 588 37.26 -8.84 -9.09
C VAL A 588 36.51 -7.67 -8.47
N PHE A 589 37.19 -6.58 -8.11
CA PHE A 589 36.52 -5.38 -7.58
C PHE A 589 35.59 -4.71 -8.61
N ILE A 590 35.96 -4.68 -9.90
CA ILE A 590 35.07 -4.16 -10.95
C ILE A 590 33.82 -5.02 -11.07
N SER A 591 33.99 -6.34 -11.12
CA SER A 591 32.90 -7.31 -11.18
C SER A 591 31.97 -7.25 -9.97
N SER A 592 32.55 -7.08 -8.78
CA SER A 592 31.81 -6.92 -7.52
C SER A 592 30.96 -5.65 -7.52
N ASN A 593 31.54 -4.51 -7.93
CA ASN A 593 30.89 -3.21 -7.87
C ASN A 593 29.82 -3.00 -8.97
N THR A 594 29.85 -3.80 -10.04
CA THR A 594 28.81 -3.83 -11.07
C THR A 594 27.71 -4.85 -10.79
N GLY A 595 27.94 -5.83 -9.92
CA GLY A 595 26.95 -6.82 -9.50
C GLY A 595 26.01 -6.30 -8.42
N ILE A 596 24.96 -7.06 -8.15
CA ILE A 596 24.07 -6.79 -7.00
C ILE A 596 24.80 -7.24 -5.73
N GLY A 597 24.83 -6.37 -4.72
CA GLY A 597 25.46 -6.62 -3.43
C GLY A 597 24.54 -7.38 -2.49
N ALA A 598 23.29 -6.92 -2.33
CA ALA A 598 22.27 -7.59 -1.55
C ALA A 598 20.86 -7.26 -2.05
N SER A 599 19.89 -8.13 -1.76
CA SER A 599 18.48 -7.88 -2.04
C SER A 599 17.60 -8.28 -0.88
N VAL A 600 16.50 -7.56 -0.67
CA VAL A 600 15.53 -7.84 0.39
C VAL A 600 14.36 -8.61 -0.19
N PHE A 601 14.05 -9.77 0.39
CA PHE A 601 12.92 -10.62 0.02
C PHE A 601 11.95 -10.77 1.19
N CYS A 602 10.66 -10.58 0.91
CA CYS A 602 9.59 -10.95 1.84
C CYS A 602 8.99 -12.28 1.38
N LYS A 603 8.86 -13.23 2.30
CA LYS A 603 8.31 -14.56 2.04
C LYS A 603 7.26 -14.89 3.07
N PHE A 604 6.19 -15.55 2.67
CA PHE A 604 5.18 -16.04 3.61
C PHE A 604 5.14 -17.56 3.59
N MET A 605 5.06 -18.13 4.79
CA MET A 605 4.80 -19.56 5.01
C MET A 605 3.30 -19.73 5.20
N ILE A 606 2.70 -20.50 4.29
CA ILE A 606 1.32 -20.96 4.38
C ILE A 606 1.39 -22.42 4.83
N GLY A 607 0.96 -22.69 6.05
CA GLY A 607 1.03 -23.99 6.72
C GLY A 607 2.46 -24.46 6.95
N THR A 608 2.66 -25.79 6.92
CA THR A 608 3.98 -26.40 7.07
C THR A 608 4.75 -26.54 5.75
N ASP A 609 4.05 -26.45 4.61
CA ASP A 609 4.53 -27.04 3.36
C ASP A 609 4.81 -26.02 2.23
N LYS A 610 4.21 -24.82 2.28
CA LYS A 610 4.32 -23.84 1.18
C LYS A 610 4.95 -22.52 1.63
N LEU A 611 6.19 -22.32 1.19
CA LEU A 611 6.85 -21.02 1.21
C LEU A 611 6.61 -20.32 -0.13
N VAL A 612 6.03 -19.12 -0.10
CA VAL A 612 5.86 -18.27 -1.29
C VAL A 612 6.76 -17.06 -1.15
N SER A 613 7.61 -16.80 -2.15
CA SER A 613 8.48 -15.62 -2.18
C SER A 613 7.86 -14.49 -2.99
N LEU A 614 7.81 -13.28 -2.43
CA LEU A 614 7.55 -12.08 -3.22
C LEU A 614 8.77 -11.73 -4.09
N PRO A 615 8.57 -10.97 -5.18
CA PRO A 615 9.66 -10.28 -5.86
C PRO A 615 10.53 -9.49 -4.89
N SER A 616 11.80 -9.24 -5.25
CA SER A 616 12.68 -8.44 -4.41
C SER A 616 12.06 -7.06 -4.17
N ILE A 617 12.02 -6.65 -2.91
CA ILE A 617 11.48 -5.35 -2.50
C ILE A 617 12.42 -4.25 -2.97
N GLU A 618 13.72 -4.48 -2.81
CA GLU A 618 14.80 -3.56 -3.19
C GLU A 618 16.10 -4.34 -3.48
N ASP A 619 16.83 -3.91 -4.52
CA ASP A 619 18.10 -4.50 -4.97
C ASP A 619 19.27 -3.53 -4.79
N PHE A 620 20.11 -3.78 -3.79
CA PHE A 620 21.22 -2.92 -3.44
C PHE A 620 22.48 -3.28 -4.22
N SER A 621 22.85 -2.42 -5.18
CA SER A 621 24.21 -2.37 -5.73
C SER A 621 25.02 -1.27 -5.05
N LEU A 622 26.36 -1.36 -5.06
CA LEU A 622 27.20 -0.37 -4.37
C LEU A 622 26.97 1.06 -4.90
N ILE A 623 26.87 1.22 -6.22
CA ILE A 623 26.71 2.54 -6.85
C ILE A 623 25.29 3.10 -6.59
N ASN A 624 24.27 2.27 -6.68
CA ASN A 624 22.90 2.69 -6.38
C ASN A 624 22.77 3.07 -4.90
N SER A 625 23.32 2.27 -4.00
CA SER A 625 23.33 2.56 -2.56
C SER A 625 23.97 3.92 -2.25
N ILE A 626 25.09 4.28 -2.90
CA ILE A 626 25.73 5.60 -2.70
C ILE A 626 24.81 6.74 -3.15
N LYS A 627 24.12 6.58 -4.29
CA LYS A 627 23.19 7.60 -4.83
C LYS A 627 21.95 7.72 -3.95
N GLU A 628 21.33 6.61 -3.60
CA GLU A 628 20.15 6.54 -2.74
C GLU A 628 20.43 7.13 -1.36
N MET A 629 21.57 6.80 -0.75
CA MET A 629 22.00 7.43 0.51
C MET A 629 22.23 8.94 0.37
N TRP A 630 22.77 9.38 -0.76
CA TRP A 630 22.94 10.81 -1.03
C TRP A 630 21.60 11.54 -1.15
N GLU A 631 20.62 10.92 -1.82
CA GLU A 631 19.26 11.44 -1.96
C GLU A 631 18.49 11.39 -0.64
N ALA A 632 18.70 10.35 0.17
CA ALA A 632 18.20 10.20 1.53
C ALA A 632 18.82 11.19 2.55
N LYS A 633 19.76 12.03 2.11
CA LYS A 633 20.52 13.01 2.93
C LYS A 633 21.43 12.38 3.99
N THR A 634 21.73 11.09 3.89
CA THR A 634 22.68 10.37 4.75
C THR A 634 24.12 10.55 4.23
N TYR A 635 24.54 11.82 4.13
CA TYR A 635 25.79 12.20 3.45
C TYR A 635 27.04 11.56 4.06
N PHE A 636 27.06 11.37 5.38
CA PHE A 636 28.20 10.78 6.06
C PHE A 636 28.43 9.33 5.61
N LEU A 637 27.38 8.51 5.60
CA LEU A 637 27.46 7.11 5.19
C LEU A 637 27.75 6.97 3.69
N SER A 638 27.10 7.78 2.85
CA SER A 638 27.35 7.80 1.40
C SER A 638 28.83 8.08 1.10
N VAL A 639 29.42 9.12 1.73
CA VAL A 639 30.85 9.45 1.57
C VAL A 639 31.74 8.35 2.15
N LEU A 640 31.40 7.81 3.31
CA LEU A 640 32.17 6.75 3.95
C LEU A 640 32.28 5.52 3.06
N ILE A 641 31.16 5.04 2.51
CA ILE A 641 31.11 3.88 1.61
C ILE A 641 31.81 4.20 0.28
N ALA A 642 31.57 5.37 -0.31
CA ALA A 642 32.22 5.78 -1.55
C ALA A 642 33.75 5.83 -1.42
N VAL A 643 34.26 6.34 -0.30
CA VAL A 643 35.72 6.43 -0.07
C VAL A 643 36.30 5.07 0.32
N MET A 644 35.71 4.39 1.31
CA MET A 644 36.33 3.20 1.91
C MET A 644 36.11 1.92 1.09
N SER A 645 35.00 1.82 0.36
CA SER A 645 34.60 0.60 -0.36
C SER A 645 34.69 0.72 -1.88
N CYS A 646 34.67 1.95 -2.43
CA CYS A 646 34.91 2.19 -3.85
C CYS A 646 36.32 2.74 -4.12
N ALA A 647 36.66 3.94 -3.64
CA ALA A 647 37.92 4.58 -4.00
C ALA A 647 39.16 3.89 -3.40
N TRP A 648 39.11 3.52 -2.13
CA TRP A 648 40.24 2.99 -1.38
C TRP A 648 40.78 1.64 -1.91
N PRO A 649 39.94 0.62 -2.23
CA PRO A 649 40.44 -0.63 -2.80
C PRO A 649 41.21 -0.45 -4.10
N TYR A 650 40.71 0.37 -5.03
CA TYR A 650 41.38 0.64 -6.30
C TYR A 650 42.67 1.44 -6.08
N MET A 651 42.63 2.49 -5.25
CA MET A 651 43.83 3.28 -4.96
C MET A 651 44.92 2.41 -4.32
N LYS A 652 44.56 1.52 -3.38
CA LYS A 652 45.47 0.56 -2.77
C LYS A 652 46.14 -0.33 -3.83
N LEU A 653 45.36 -0.97 -4.70
CA LEU A 653 45.89 -1.88 -5.72
C LEU A 653 46.75 -1.15 -6.77
N LEU A 654 46.37 0.06 -7.18
CA LEU A 654 47.17 0.88 -8.10
C LEU A 654 48.49 1.33 -7.46
N MET A 655 48.48 1.73 -6.18
CA MET A 655 49.70 2.09 -5.47
C MET A 655 50.60 0.88 -5.23
N MET A 656 50.04 -0.30 -4.96
CA MET A 656 50.79 -1.56 -4.91
C MET A 656 51.45 -1.87 -6.25
N LEU A 657 50.73 -1.75 -7.36
CA LEU A 657 51.28 -1.93 -8.71
C LEU A 657 52.40 -0.90 -9.00
N GLY A 658 52.20 0.35 -8.59
CA GLY A 658 53.22 1.40 -8.67
C GLY A 658 54.48 1.05 -7.88
N CYS A 659 54.35 0.57 -6.64
CA CYS A 659 55.47 0.10 -5.82
C CYS A 659 56.25 -1.06 -6.49
N TRP A 660 55.55 -1.93 -7.23
CA TRP A 660 56.18 -3.05 -7.93
C TRP A 660 56.96 -2.63 -9.18
N CYS A 661 56.37 -1.73 -9.97
CA CYS A 661 56.88 -1.37 -11.29
C CYS A 661 57.89 -0.22 -11.26
N LEU A 662 57.82 0.71 -10.30
CA LEU A 662 58.68 1.89 -10.29
C LEU A 662 60.13 1.56 -9.87
N PRO A 663 61.15 2.09 -10.59
CA PRO A 663 62.56 1.90 -10.25
C PRO A 663 63.00 2.82 -9.10
N SER A 664 64.13 2.49 -8.47
CA SER A 664 64.65 3.21 -7.28
C SER A 664 64.84 4.74 -7.43
N PRO A 665 65.15 5.30 -8.62
CA PRO A 665 65.22 6.75 -8.81
C PRO A 665 63.87 7.46 -8.67
N ALA A 666 62.76 6.78 -8.98
CA ALA A 666 61.42 7.31 -8.79
C ALA A 666 60.92 7.07 -7.36
N MET A 667 61.23 5.89 -6.81
CA MET A 667 60.82 5.50 -5.46
C MET A 667 61.93 4.73 -4.75
N LYS A 668 62.62 5.39 -3.81
CA LYS A 668 63.67 4.75 -3.01
C LYS A 668 63.14 3.52 -2.26
N PRO A 669 63.93 2.44 -2.08
CA PRO A 669 63.51 1.22 -1.37
C PRO A 669 62.90 1.49 0.01
N GLU A 670 63.52 2.37 0.81
CA GLU A 670 62.99 2.77 2.12
C GLU A 670 61.59 3.42 2.05
N ARG A 671 61.33 4.21 1.00
CA ARG A 671 60.01 4.83 0.79
C ARG A 671 59.01 3.80 0.31
N ARG A 672 59.42 2.89 -0.57
CA ARG A 672 58.59 1.77 -1.06
C ARG A 672 58.14 0.89 0.10
N GLU A 673 59.06 0.50 0.97
CA GLU A 673 58.71 -0.28 2.15
C GLU A 673 57.76 0.47 3.09
N LYS A 674 58.00 1.77 3.36
CA LYS A 674 57.09 2.60 4.17
C LYS A 674 55.68 2.66 3.59
N TRP A 675 55.55 2.88 2.27
CA TRP A 675 54.27 2.90 1.59
C TRP A 675 53.58 1.54 1.60
N LEU A 676 54.30 0.44 1.36
CA LEU A 676 53.74 -0.90 1.46
C LEU A 676 53.24 -1.20 2.88
N ARG A 677 53.99 -0.84 3.93
CA ARG A 677 53.54 -0.98 5.33
C ARG A 677 52.29 -0.14 5.61
N PHE A 678 52.20 1.06 5.05
CA PHE A 678 51.02 1.93 5.20
C PHE A 678 49.79 1.34 4.51
N LEU A 679 49.94 0.90 3.26
CA LEU A 679 48.87 0.25 2.49
C LEU A 679 48.40 -1.06 3.14
N ASP A 680 49.31 -1.79 3.78
CA ASP A 680 49.02 -3.01 4.51
C ASP A 680 48.17 -2.73 5.76
N ALA A 681 48.60 -1.78 6.59
CA ALA A 681 47.90 -1.41 7.83
C ALA A 681 46.51 -0.78 7.58
N LEU A 682 46.36 -0.03 6.50
CA LEU A 682 45.08 0.59 6.13
C LEU A 682 44.20 -0.30 5.23
N GLY A 683 44.67 -1.49 4.83
CA GLY A 683 43.92 -2.37 3.94
C GLY A 683 42.58 -2.85 4.51
N LYS A 684 42.50 -3.00 5.84
CA LYS A 684 41.29 -3.44 6.55
C LYS A 684 40.09 -2.50 6.43
N TRP A 685 40.33 -1.22 6.13
CA TRP A 685 39.25 -0.23 5.99
C TRP A 685 38.35 -0.48 4.78
N SER A 686 38.78 -1.30 3.83
CA SER A 686 37.90 -1.77 2.75
C SER A 686 36.76 -2.70 3.20
N LEU A 687 36.77 -3.15 4.46
CA LEU A 687 35.74 -4.02 5.03
C LEU A 687 34.61 -3.26 5.76
N VAL A 688 34.64 -1.91 5.77
CA VAL A 688 33.59 -1.09 6.41
C VAL A 688 32.20 -1.47 5.90
N ASP A 689 32.03 -1.51 4.58
CA ASP A 689 30.77 -1.89 3.94
C ASP A 689 30.40 -3.34 4.22
N SER A 690 31.39 -4.24 4.31
CA SER A 690 31.12 -5.63 4.67
C SER A 690 30.52 -5.79 6.06
N PHE A 691 30.97 -4.99 7.02
CA PHE A 691 30.36 -4.95 8.36
C PHE A 691 28.97 -4.29 8.36
N VAL A 692 28.77 -3.21 7.59
CA VAL A 692 27.45 -2.57 7.46
C VAL A 692 26.44 -3.56 6.88
N MET A 693 26.83 -4.35 5.87
CA MET A 693 26.00 -5.39 5.29
C MET A 693 25.68 -6.53 6.28
N VAL A 694 26.64 -6.93 7.13
CA VAL A 694 26.39 -7.89 8.22
C VAL A 694 25.39 -7.35 9.24
N LEU A 695 25.49 -6.06 9.59
CA LEU A 695 24.50 -5.40 10.44
C LEU A 695 23.13 -5.36 9.77
N MET A 696 23.07 -5.09 8.47
CA MET A 696 21.84 -5.06 7.67
C MET A 696 21.15 -6.43 7.61
N LEU A 697 21.90 -7.51 7.37
CA LEU A 697 21.40 -8.88 7.39
C LEU A 697 20.65 -9.21 8.68
N ILE A 698 21.20 -8.78 9.81
CA ILE A 698 20.64 -9.06 11.13
C ILE A 698 19.53 -8.07 11.50
N ALA A 699 19.68 -6.80 11.11
CA ALA A 699 18.72 -5.75 11.36
C ALA A 699 17.40 -5.97 10.62
N PHE A 700 17.44 -6.50 9.38
CA PHE A 700 16.25 -6.74 8.56
C PHE A 700 15.72 -8.18 8.60
N ASN A 701 16.34 -9.06 9.40
CA ASN A 701 15.82 -10.39 9.61
C ASN A 701 14.63 -10.35 10.58
N PHE A 702 13.41 -10.48 10.05
CA PHE A 702 12.17 -10.53 10.84
C PHE A 702 11.35 -11.76 10.52
N ASP A 703 10.93 -12.44 11.59
CA ASP A 703 9.96 -13.50 11.55
C ASP A 703 8.72 -13.01 12.29
N LEU A 704 7.65 -12.73 11.55
CA LEU A 704 6.35 -12.37 12.08
C LEU A 704 5.52 -13.63 12.16
N TYR A 705 5.15 -14.04 13.38
CA TYR A 705 4.26 -15.16 13.61
C TYR A 705 2.89 -14.63 14.00
N PHE A 706 1.86 -15.04 13.28
CA PHE A 706 0.49 -14.67 13.63
C PHE A 706 -0.07 -15.70 14.63
N PRO A 707 -0.66 -15.26 15.75
CA PRO A 707 -1.23 -16.18 16.73
C PRO A 707 -2.40 -16.96 16.13
N ILE A 708 -2.41 -18.27 16.41
CA ILE A 708 -3.47 -19.18 15.96
C ILE A 708 -4.71 -18.96 16.82
N ILE A 709 -5.86 -18.75 16.18
CA ILE A 709 -7.16 -18.65 16.85
C ILE A 709 -7.89 -20.00 16.75
N SER A 710 -7.76 -20.70 15.63
CA SER A 710 -8.44 -21.98 15.40
C SER A 710 -7.77 -23.12 16.16
N GLY A 711 -8.54 -23.87 16.95
CA GLY A 711 -8.04 -25.08 17.62
C GLY A 711 -7.75 -26.26 16.68
N MET A 712 -7.88 -26.09 15.36
CA MET A 712 -7.67 -27.12 14.33
C MET A 712 -6.45 -26.86 13.43
N ILE A 713 -5.66 -25.83 13.74
CA ILE A 713 -4.43 -25.47 13.00
C ILE A 713 -3.22 -25.78 13.87
N ASP A 714 -2.24 -26.49 13.29
CA ASP A 714 -1.06 -26.95 14.01
C ASP A 714 0.15 -26.00 13.86
N SER A 715 0.18 -25.19 12.79
CA SER A 715 1.29 -24.28 12.47
C SER A 715 0.80 -22.87 12.15
N PRO A 716 1.38 -21.81 12.75
CA PRO A 716 0.97 -20.44 12.47
C PRO A 716 1.42 -20.00 11.08
N PHE A 717 0.61 -19.16 10.44
CA PHE A 717 1.07 -18.38 9.29
C PHE A 717 2.20 -17.44 9.74
N SER A 718 3.27 -17.39 8.95
CA SER A 718 4.40 -16.51 9.25
C SER A 718 4.90 -15.76 8.04
N ILE A 719 5.32 -14.51 8.26
CA ILE A 719 5.98 -13.67 7.27
C ILE A 719 7.44 -13.55 7.67
N HIS A 720 8.33 -13.93 6.77
CA HIS A 720 9.76 -13.85 6.94
C HIS A 720 10.36 -12.82 5.99
N LEU A 721 11.04 -11.83 6.55
CA LEU A 721 11.83 -10.86 5.81
C LEU A 721 13.30 -11.26 5.86
N TRP A 722 13.90 -11.53 4.71
CA TRP A 722 15.29 -11.97 4.59
C TRP A 722 16.09 -11.01 3.71
N VAL A 723 17.36 -10.81 4.05
CA VAL A 723 18.34 -10.17 3.17
C VAL A 723 19.17 -11.26 2.50
N TYR A 724 19.22 -11.28 1.18
CA TYR A 724 20.04 -12.19 0.39
C TYR A 724 21.37 -11.51 0.04
N PRO A 725 22.51 -11.98 0.56
CA PRO A 725 23.82 -11.47 0.15
C PRO A 725 24.21 -12.07 -1.20
N ALA A 726 24.19 -11.22 -2.21
CA ALA A 726 24.35 -11.58 -3.60
C ALA A 726 25.83 -11.68 -4.02
N TYR A 727 26.06 -12.05 -5.28
CA TYR A 727 27.40 -12.21 -5.86
C TYR A 727 28.35 -11.03 -5.61
N GLY A 728 27.85 -9.79 -5.72
CA GLY A 728 28.64 -8.57 -5.56
C GLY A 728 29.28 -8.49 -4.17
N PHE A 729 28.54 -8.83 -3.12
CA PHE A 729 29.03 -8.82 -1.74
C PHE A 729 30.09 -9.90 -1.49
N LEU A 730 29.84 -11.13 -1.96
CA LEU A 730 30.81 -12.24 -1.83
C LEU A 730 32.16 -11.87 -2.47
N THR A 731 32.11 -11.36 -3.70
CA THR A 731 33.32 -11.00 -4.45
C THR A 731 34.02 -9.76 -3.89
N LEU A 732 33.29 -8.82 -3.27
CA LEU A 732 33.88 -7.70 -2.53
C LEU A 732 34.75 -8.19 -1.38
N MET A 733 34.21 -9.08 -0.54
CA MET A 733 34.95 -9.66 0.58
C MET A 733 36.13 -10.52 0.12
N LEU A 734 35.93 -11.32 -0.94
CA LEU A 734 37.02 -12.14 -1.47
C LEU A 734 38.15 -11.26 -2.03
N GLY A 735 37.82 -10.21 -2.77
CA GLY A 735 38.78 -9.25 -3.32
C GLY A 735 39.57 -8.52 -2.23
N THR A 736 38.91 -8.12 -1.14
CA THR A 736 39.57 -7.48 0.01
C THR A 736 40.52 -8.44 0.76
N VAL A 737 40.10 -9.68 1.00
CA VAL A 737 40.96 -10.73 1.60
C VAL A 737 42.18 -11.01 0.72
N ILE A 738 41.99 -11.17 -0.60
CA ILE A 738 43.10 -11.35 -1.54
C ILE A 738 44.00 -10.11 -1.55
N SER A 739 43.43 -8.90 -1.48
CA SER A 739 44.19 -7.64 -1.46
C SER A 739 45.09 -7.53 -0.22
N LEU A 740 44.61 -7.96 0.95
CA LEU A 740 45.38 -8.02 2.19
C LEU A 740 46.50 -9.07 2.11
N ALA A 741 46.20 -10.26 1.59
CA ALA A 741 47.21 -11.29 1.42
C ALA A 741 48.34 -10.83 0.46
N LEU A 742 47.97 -10.18 -0.66
CA LEU A 742 48.93 -9.67 -1.63
C LEU A 742 49.83 -8.56 -1.04
N SER A 743 49.31 -7.67 -0.19
CA SER A 743 50.13 -6.62 0.44
C SER A 743 51.20 -7.19 1.36
N HIS A 744 50.87 -8.23 2.14
CA HIS A 744 51.85 -8.94 2.97
C HIS A 744 52.92 -9.64 2.14
N VAL A 745 52.53 -10.36 1.08
CA VAL A 745 53.48 -11.05 0.19
C VAL A 745 54.42 -10.04 -0.47
N MET A 746 53.91 -8.92 -0.98
CA MET A 746 54.72 -7.87 -1.57
C MET A 746 55.72 -7.27 -0.58
N LEU A 747 55.28 -6.97 0.64
CA LEU A 747 56.14 -6.43 1.68
C LEU A 747 57.24 -7.42 2.09
N ALA A 748 56.91 -8.72 2.19
CA ALA A 748 57.88 -9.76 2.49
C ALA A 748 58.94 -9.93 1.38
N LEU A 749 58.50 -9.86 0.11
CA LEU A 749 59.40 -9.91 -1.04
C LEU A 749 60.32 -8.68 -1.10
N GLU A 750 59.79 -7.49 -0.82
CA GLU A 750 60.58 -6.25 -0.75
C GLU A 750 61.68 -6.35 0.31
N ARG A 751 61.31 -6.78 1.53
CA ARG A 751 62.27 -6.98 2.62
C ARG A 751 63.35 -8.01 2.29
N LYS A 752 63.02 -9.04 1.49
CA LYS A 752 63.97 -10.06 1.03
C LYS A 752 64.95 -9.52 -0.03
N VAL A 753 64.50 -8.60 -0.89
CA VAL A 753 65.34 -7.97 -1.92
C VAL A 753 66.30 -6.96 -1.30
N ASP A 754 65.84 -6.23 -0.29
CA ASP A 754 66.63 -5.22 0.43
C ASP A 754 67.55 -5.81 1.52
N SER A 755 67.27 -7.02 2.02
CA SER A 755 68.15 -7.67 2.99
C SER A 755 69.52 -8.02 2.39
N PRO A 756 70.65 -7.54 2.94
CA PRO A 756 71.98 -8.03 2.56
C PRO A 756 72.09 -9.52 2.91
N GLU A 757 72.78 -10.32 2.11
CA GLU A 757 72.96 -11.76 2.35
C GLU A 757 73.44 -12.01 3.80
N GLU A 758 72.55 -12.50 4.67
CA GLU A 758 72.82 -12.79 6.08
C GLU A 758 73.77 -14.00 6.18
N LYS A 759 75.09 -13.74 6.16
CA LYS A 759 76.14 -14.75 6.44
C LYS A 759 76.86 -14.55 7.78
N ILE A 760 76.39 -13.68 8.66
CA ILE A 760 77.08 -13.38 9.92
C ILE A 760 76.20 -13.79 11.12
N GLU A 761 76.47 -14.96 11.70
CA GLU A 761 76.00 -15.34 13.04
C GLU A 761 76.98 -14.83 14.11
N THR A 762 76.80 -13.61 14.59
CA THR A 762 77.51 -13.08 15.77
C THR A 762 76.83 -13.51 17.08
N GLU A 763 77.61 -13.73 18.15
CA GLU A 763 77.07 -14.12 19.47
C GLU A 763 76.05 -13.11 20.04
N SER A 764 76.21 -11.81 19.72
CA SER A 764 75.28 -10.75 20.14
C SER A 764 73.86 -10.91 19.59
N LEU A 765 73.68 -11.60 18.45
CA LEU A 765 72.36 -11.89 17.88
C LEU A 765 71.67 -13.08 18.58
N LYS A 766 72.44 -13.92 19.30
CA LYS A 766 71.95 -15.07 20.09
C LYS A 766 71.51 -14.67 21.51
N GLU A 767 71.89 -13.50 22.00
CA GLU A 767 71.46 -13.00 23.31
C GLU A 767 69.93 -12.83 23.39
N LYS A 768 69.32 -13.28 24.48
CA LYS A 768 67.87 -13.16 24.71
C LYS A 768 67.57 -11.88 25.49
N ASN A 769 67.02 -10.87 24.82
CA ASN A 769 66.64 -9.60 25.43
C ASN A 769 65.15 -9.35 25.18
N SER A 770 64.43 -8.84 26.19
CA SER A 770 63.04 -8.38 26.02
C SER A 770 63.00 -6.96 25.49
N LEU A 771 61.89 -6.56 24.86
CA LEU A 771 61.74 -5.19 24.34
C LEU A 771 61.90 -4.14 25.44
N ALA A 772 61.35 -4.43 26.63
CA ALA A 772 61.39 -3.56 27.80
C ALA A 772 62.82 -3.22 28.29
N LYS A 773 63.84 -4.00 27.90
CA LYS A 773 65.25 -3.73 28.24
C LYS A 773 65.82 -2.53 27.46
N TYR A 774 65.28 -2.24 26.27
CA TYR A 774 65.73 -1.15 25.39
C TYR A 774 65.10 0.21 25.72
N VAL A 775 64.24 0.25 26.74
CA VAL A 775 63.60 1.48 27.22
C VAL A 775 64.28 1.94 28.51
N SER A 776 64.92 3.11 28.47
CA SER A 776 65.63 3.68 29.63
C SER A 776 64.68 4.30 30.65
N ASN A 777 63.58 4.91 30.22
CA ASN A 777 62.62 5.58 31.08
C ASN A 777 61.62 4.58 31.71
N LYS A 778 61.55 4.55 33.05
CA LYS A 778 60.65 3.66 33.82
C LYS A 778 59.17 3.83 33.44
N PHE A 779 58.74 5.05 33.11
CA PHE A 779 57.36 5.35 32.72
C PHE A 779 56.97 4.60 31.44
N TYR A 780 57.75 4.77 30.37
CA TYR A 780 57.54 4.08 29.08
C TYR A 780 57.80 2.57 29.13
N LYS A 781 58.40 2.06 30.21
CA LYS A 781 58.59 0.62 30.43
C LYS A 781 57.32 -0.06 30.95
N VAL A 782 56.53 0.66 31.76
CA VAL A 782 55.33 0.13 32.43
C VAL A 782 54.04 0.43 31.65
N ILE A 783 53.92 1.62 31.04
CA ILE A 783 52.70 2.02 30.32
C ILE A 783 52.25 1.01 29.27
N PRO A 784 53.11 0.48 28.38
CA PRO A 784 52.64 -0.45 27.36
C PRO A 784 52.02 -1.71 27.95
N VAL A 785 52.55 -2.20 29.07
CA VAL A 785 51.96 -3.35 29.79
C VAL A 785 50.57 -3.00 30.31
N ILE A 786 50.43 -1.83 30.95
CA ILE A 786 49.13 -1.37 31.45
C ILE A 786 48.12 -1.22 30.30
N LEU A 787 48.51 -0.56 29.21
CA LEU A 787 47.63 -0.36 28.04
C LEU A 787 47.24 -1.69 27.38
N ILE A 788 48.15 -2.66 27.28
CA ILE A 788 47.87 -3.99 26.73
C ILE A 788 46.87 -4.74 27.63
N LEU A 789 47.06 -4.72 28.96
CA LEU A 789 46.16 -5.37 29.90
C LEU A 789 44.77 -4.72 29.92
N ILE A 790 44.71 -3.39 29.91
CA ILE A 790 43.46 -2.62 29.80
C ILE A 790 42.77 -2.94 28.47
N SER A 791 43.50 -2.90 27.35
CA SER A 791 42.97 -3.22 26.03
C SER A 791 42.42 -4.64 25.97
N GLY A 792 43.17 -5.63 26.47
CA GLY A 792 42.71 -7.03 26.50
C GLY A 792 41.51 -7.27 27.41
N GLY A 793 41.49 -6.65 28.59
CA GLY A 793 40.36 -6.74 29.53
C GLY A 793 39.09 -6.10 28.97
N LEU A 794 39.20 -4.86 28.47
CA LEU A 794 38.07 -4.15 27.86
C LEU A 794 37.57 -4.83 26.59
N LEU A 795 38.48 -5.39 25.77
CA LEU A 795 38.10 -6.20 24.60
C LEU A 795 37.31 -7.43 25.03
N GLY A 796 37.79 -8.19 26.02
CA GLY A 796 37.08 -9.37 26.51
C GLY A 796 35.68 -9.06 27.04
N ILE A 797 35.54 -7.99 27.85
CA ILE A 797 34.25 -7.53 28.38
C ILE A 797 33.35 -7.04 27.25
N GLY A 798 33.87 -6.20 26.35
CA GLY A 798 33.12 -5.62 25.23
C GLY A 798 32.65 -6.65 24.20
N LEU A 799 33.36 -7.76 24.03
CA LEU A 799 32.95 -8.83 23.11
C LEU A 799 31.70 -9.59 23.59
N VAL A 800 31.54 -9.73 24.91
CA VAL A 800 30.43 -10.48 25.55
C VAL A 800 29.27 -9.56 25.94
N SER A 801 29.56 -8.30 26.27
CA SER A 801 28.54 -7.33 26.68
C SER A 801 27.69 -6.90 25.48
N ILE A 802 26.41 -6.58 25.73
CA ILE A 802 25.51 -6.07 24.70
C ILE A 802 26.06 -4.75 24.15
N SER A 803 26.33 -4.71 22.85
CA SER A 803 26.94 -3.56 22.17
C SER A 803 25.90 -2.57 21.66
N PHE A 804 24.86 -3.05 21.00
CA PHE A 804 23.81 -2.20 20.43
C PHE A 804 22.47 -2.93 20.40
N SER A 805 21.40 -2.18 20.18
CA SER A 805 20.04 -2.71 19.98
C SER A 805 19.31 -2.00 18.85
N PHE A 806 18.40 -2.74 18.22
CA PHE A 806 17.43 -2.23 17.26
C PHE A 806 16.06 -2.18 17.90
N ASN A 807 15.44 -0.99 17.91
CA ASN A 807 14.11 -0.75 18.44
C ASN A 807 13.19 -0.34 17.29
N PHE A 808 12.18 -1.16 17.04
CA PHE A 808 11.15 -0.91 16.01
C PHE A 808 10.08 0.00 16.61
N VAL A 809 9.91 1.17 16.00
CA VAL A 809 8.97 2.22 16.42
C VAL A 809 8.06 2.60 15.26
N GLY A 810 7.15 3.54 15.47
CA GLY A 810 6.09 3.88 14.51
C GLY A 810 4.99 2.80 14.47
N LEU A 811 4.19 2.81 13.40
CA LEU A 811 3.06 1.90 13.26
C LEU A 811 3.51 0.42 13.23
N ALA A 812 4.64 0.13 12.58
CA ALA A 812 5.23 -1.22 12.57
C ALA A 812 5.63 -1.69 13.97
N GLY A 813 6.28 -0.84 14.78
CA GLY A 813 6.58 -1.14 16.18
C GLY A 813 5.32 -1.41 17.01
N TYR A 814 4.29 -0.57 16.81
CA TYR A 814 2.99 -0.76 17.44
C TYR A 814 2.33 -2.09 17.02
N ALA A 815 2.37 -2.45 15.74
CA ALA A 815 1.83 -3.71 15.22
C ALA A 815 2.59 -4.94 15.75
N LEU A 816 3.92 -4.87 15.86
CA LEU A 816 4.74 -5.93 16.47
C LEU A 816 4.31 -6.18 17.92
N ASN A 817 4.08 -5.10 18.67
CA ASN A 817 3.61 -5.17 20.05
C ASN A 817 2.20 -5.78 20.16
N LEU A 818 1.31 -5.53 19.19
CA LEU A 818 -0.02 -6.17 19.14
C LEU A 818 0.06 -7.68 18.85
N LEU A 819 1.08 -8.14 18.14
CA LEU A 819 1.32 -9.56 17.82
C LEU A 819 2.12 -10.29 18.92
N ASP A 820 2.40 -9.65 20.07
CA ASP A 820 3.28 -10.17 21.13
C ASP A 820 4.68 -10.57 20.60
N THR A 821 5.14 -9.86 19.57
CA THR A 821 6.48 -10.05 18.98
C THR A 821 7.45 -9.01 19.53
N PRO A 822 8.71 -9.39 19.84
CA PRO A 822 9.67 -8.47 20.43
C PRO A 822 10.04 -7.36 19.44
N HIS A 823 9.69 -6.13 19.79
CA HIS A 823 10.03 -4.92 19.04
C HIS A 823 11.44 -4.38 19.35
N GLU A 824 12.13 -4.95 20.34
CA GLU A 824 13.53 -4.65 20.67
C GLU A 824 14.43 -5.87 20.49
N LYS A 825 15.58 -5.70 19.83
CA LYS A 825 16.56 -6.77 19.61
C LYS A 825 17.96 -6.31 20.06
N HIS A 826 18.58 -7.06 20.97
CA HIS A 826 19.90 -6.76 21.53
C HIS A 826 20.99 -7.68 20.96
N TYR A 827 22.15 -7.10 20.66
CA TYR A 827 23.29 -7.83 20.09
C TYR A 827 24.63 -7.45 20.73
N SER A 828 25.42 -8.45 21.11
CA SER A 828 26.86 -8.35 21.33
C SER A 828 27.66 -8.71 20.06
N VAL A 829 28.98 -8.53 20.09
CA VAL A 829 29.87 -8.91 18.98
C VAL A 829 29.85 -10.42 18.73
N ILE A 830 29.80 -11.21 19.81
CA ILE A 830 29.72 -12.66 19.72
C ILE A 830 28.34 -13.10 19.23
N ASP A 831 27.26 -12.47 19.70
CA ASP A 831 25.91 -12.78 19.22
C ASP A 831 25.79 -12.55 17.72
N LEU A 832 26.42 -11.49 17.19
CA LEU A 832 26.46 -11.22 15.76
C LEU A 832 27.10 -12.39 14.99
N ALA A 833 28.23 -12.91 15.48
CA ALA A 833 28.91 -14.04 14.86
C ALA A 833 28.09 -15.34 14.90
N LEU A 834 27.37 -15.58 15.99
CA LEU A 834 26.60 -16.80 16.19
C LEU A 834 25.27 -16.79 15.43
N LYS A 835 24.57 -15.66 15.43
CA LYS A 835 23.24 -15.50 14.81
C LYS A 835 23.28 -15.14 13.32
N LEU A 836 24.44 -14.78 12.77
CA LEU A 836 24.57 -14.44 11.34
C LEU A 836 24.01 -15.52 10.40
N PRO A 837 24.27 -16.83 10.58
CA PRO A 837 23.70 -17.86 9.72
C PRO A 837 22.19 -17.96 9.83
N ASP A 838 21.65 -17.76 11.03
CA ASP A 838 20.21 -17.84 11.30
C ASP A 838 19.46 -16.63 10.71
N ALA A 839 20.17 -15.55 10.37
CA ALA A 839 19.64 -14.36 9.72
C ALA A 839 19.63 -14.44 8.18
N ALA A 840 20.01 -15.58 7.61
CA ALA A 840 20.03 -15.78 6.16
C ALA A 840 19.16 -16.97 5.75
N GLN A 841 18.48 -16.84 4.61
CA GLN A 841 17.59 -17.88 4.07
C GLN A 841 18.29 -19.24 3.88
N TYR A 842 19.58 -19.22 3.50
CA TYR A 842 20.41 -20.41 3.35
C TYR A 842 21.61 -20.35 4.31
N PRO A 843 21.43 -20.77 5.58
CA PRO A 843 22.46 -20.65 6.63
C PRO A 843 23.79 -21.33 6.29
N ASN A 844 23.72 -22.40 5.49
CA ASN A 844 24.88 -23.22 5.09
C ASN A 844 25.43 -22.87 3.70
N SER A 845 24.94 -21.81 3.06
CA SER A 845 25.52 -21.34 1.80
C SER A 845 26.98 -20.92 2.01
N PHE A 846 27.79 -21.09 0.95
CA PHE A 846 29.20 -20.71 0.99
C PHE A 846 29.38 -19.24 1.40
N THR A 847 28.57 -18.34 0.83
CA THR A 847 28.63 -16.90 1.14
C THR A 847 28.45 -16.62 2.63
N ILE A 848 27.42 -17.19 3.25
CA ILE A 848 27.12 -16.94 4.67
C ILE A 848 28.19 -17.55 5.58
N ARG A 849 28.57 -18.81 5.36
CA ARG A 849 29.62 -19.46 6.17
C ARG A 849 30.98 -18.81 6.01
N PHE A 850 31.32 -18.37 4.80
CA PHE A 850 32.52 -17.60 4.54
C PHE A 850 32.49 -16.24 5.27
N THR A 851 31.37 -15.51 5.20
CA THR A 851 31.18 -14.25 5.92
C THR A 851 31.32 -14.44 7.43
N GLN A 852 30.67 -15.48 7.98
CA GLN A 852 30.74 -15.83 9.40
C GLN A 852 32.18 -16.13 9.84
N ALA A 853 32.87 -17.00 9.11
CA ALA A 853 34.25 -17.36 9.41
C ALA A 853 35.19 -16.14 9.30
N LEU A 854 35.02 -15.33 8.25
CA LEU A 854 35.80 -14.11 8.05
C LEU A 854 35.57 -13.14 9.20
N TYR A 855 34.31 -12.86 9.55
CA TYR A 855 33.92 -11.99 10.67
C TYR A 855 34.57 -12.44 11.99
N ILE A 856 34.45 -13.72 12.35
CA ILE A 856 35.06 -14.28 13.57
C ILE A 856 36.57 -14.08 13.56
N VAL A 857 37.23 -14.35 12.42
CA VAL A 857 38.67 -14.18 12.30
C VAL A 857 39.09 -12.73 12.48
N ILE A 858 38.48 -11.79 11.75
CA ILE A 858 38.94 -10.40 11.70
C ILE A 858 38.48 -9.54 12.87
N ALA A 859 37.29 -9.79 13.42
CA ALA A 859 36.69 -8.98 14.48
C ALA A 859 36.97 -9.52 15.89
N ILE A 860 37.22 -10.83 16.03
CA ILE A 860 37.39 -11.48 17.34
C ILE A 860 38.81 -12.06 17.48
N ILE A 861 39.18 -13.02 16.63
CA ILE A 861 40.43 -13.77 16.81
C ILE A 861 41.67 -12.88 16.60
N MET A 862 41.72 -12.12 15.50
CA MET A 862 42.88 -11.29 15.14
C MET A 862 43.18 -10.20 16.19
N PRO A 863 42.19 -9.44 16.71
CA PRO A 863 42.44 -8.49 17.80
C PRO A 863 43.00 -9.15 19.06
N ILE A 864 42.44 -10.30 19.50
CA ILE A 864 42.91 -11.03 20.68
C ILE A 864 44.34 -11.53 20.47
N MET A 865 44.59 -12.19 19.34
CA MET A 865 45.92 -12.70 18.97
C MET A 865 46.95 -11.56 18.88
N HIS A 866 46.54 -10.39 18.39
CA HIS A 866 47.41 -9.22 18.32
C HIS A 866 47.77 -8.71 19.72
N VAL A 867 46.82 -8.55 20.63
CA VAL A 867 47.07 -8.14 22.03
C VAL A 867 48.03 -9.11 22.72
N VAL A 868 47.80 -10.42 22.57
CA VAL A 868 48.68 -11.46 23.13
C VAL A 868 50.08 -11.38 22.55
N THR A 869 50.20 -11.15 21.23
CA THR A 869 51.50 -11.03 20.56
C THR A 869 52.27 -9.78 21.01
N LEU A 870 51.58 -8.65 21.22
CA LEU A 870 52.18 -7.44 21.79
C LEU A 870 52.70 -7.70 23.21
N PHE A 871 51.92 -8.40 24.05
CA PHE A 871 52.35 -8.78 25.40
C PHE A 871 53.59 -9.66 25.39
N ILE A 872 53.57 -10.73 24.58
CA ILE A 872 54.68 -11.67 24.40
C ILE A 872 55.94 -10.93 23.95
N MET A 873 55.82 -10.06 22.94
CA MET A 873 56.95 -9.32 22.40
C MET A 873 57.55 -8.34 23.43
N TRP A 874 56.71 -7.73 24.28
CA TRP A 874 57.16 -6.77 25.28
C TRP A 874 57.87 -7.44 26.47
N VAL A 875 57.31 -8.53 26.99
CA VAL A 875 57.71 -9.16 28.25
C VAL A 875 58.77 -10.24 28.06
N ILE A 876 58.59 -11.14 27.08
CA ILE A 876 59.39 -12.35 26.96
C ILE A 876 60.76 -12.02 26.32
N PRO A 877 61.89 -12.43 26.93
CA PRO A 877 63.21 -12.19 26.35
C PRO A 877 63.46 -13.10 25.14
N MET A 878 63.81 -12.51 23.99
CA MET A 878 63.91 -13.21 22.71
C MET A 878 65.23 -12.94 21.99
N THR A 879 65.65 -13.91 21.17
CA THR A 879 66.78 -13.72 20.23
C THR A 879 66.36 -12.79 19.10
N TYR A 880 67.33 -12.21 18.38
CA TYR A 880 67.03 -11.25 17.30
C TYR A 880 66.12 -11.86 16.22
N ARG A 881 66.39 -13.09 15.79
CA ARG A 881 65.57 -13.79 14.77
C ARG A 881 64.14 -14.03 15.25
N ALA A 882 63.95 -14.44 16.51
CA ALA A 882 62.62 -14.67 17.08
C ALA A 882 61.84 -13.36 17.23
N GLN A 883 62.50 -12.31 17.75
CA GLN A 883 61.91 -10.97 17.90
C GLN A 883 61.51 -10.37 16.55
N LYS A 884 62.34 -10.50 15.51
CA LYS A 884 62.02 -10.06 14.15
C LYS A 884 60.82 -10.82 13.57
N ARG A 885 60.75 -12.14 13.76
CA ARG A 885 59.59 -12.95 13.31
C ARG A 885 58.30 -12.56 14.01
N ILE A 886 58.35 -12.36 15.34
CA ILE A 886 57.18 -11.96 16.13
C ILE A 886 56.74 -10.53 15.79
N TYR A 887 57.69 -9.62 15.55
CA TYR A 887 57.37 -8.28 15.06
C TYR A 887 56.64 -8.31 13.72
N VAL A 888 57.09 -9.14 12.76
CA VAL A 888 56.40 -9.33 11.47
C VAL A 888 55.01 -9.97 11.69
N ALA A 889 54.90 -10.96 12.57
CA ALA A 889 53.61 -11.56 12.90
C ALA A 889 52.64 -10.54 13.53
N ALA A 890 53.12 -9.66 14.40
CA ALA A 890 52.33 -8.57 14.98
C ALA A 890 51.87 -7.57 13.91
N GLU A 891 52.73 -7.18 12.97
CA GLU A 891 52.34 -6.32 11.83
C GLU A 891 51.22 -6.98 10.99
N VAL A 892 51.32 -8.27 10.71
CA VAL A 892 50.27 -9.03 10.00
C VAL A 892 48.99 -9.08 10.81
N MET A 893 49.03 -9.50 12.08
CA MET A 893 47.84 -9.58 12.93
C MET A 893 47.14 -8.23 13.07
N TYR A 894 47.88 -7.12 13.16
CA TYR A 894 47.30 -5.78 13.22
C TYR A 894 46.58 -5.38 11.92
N ALA A 895 47.12 -5.76 10.76
CA ALA A 895 46.51 -5.49 9.47
C ALA A 895 45.17 -6.23 9.26
N TRP A 896 44.97 -7.36 9.95
CA TRP A 896 43.71 -8.13 9.91
C TRP A 896 42.78 -7.84 11.11
N ALA A 897 43.28 -7.22 12.18
CA ALA A 897 42.50 -6.85 13.33
C ALA A 897 41.56 -5.67 12.98
N CYS A 898 40.28 -5.97 12.78
CA CYS A 898 39.27 -5.03 12.29
C CYS A 898 38.35 -4.47 13.38
N LEU A 899 38.78 -4.49 14.65
CA LEU A 899 37.98 -3.97 15.77
C LEU A 899 37.61 -2.49 15.56
N ASP A 900 38.56 -1.68 15.11
CA ASP A 900 38.38 -0.26 14.78
C ASP A 900 37.43 -0.05 13.61
N VAL A 901 37.56 -0.87 12.57
CA VAL A 901 36.67 -0.85 11.40
C VAL A 901 35.24 -1.18 11.81
N PHE A 902 35.06 -2.23 12.62
CA PHE A 902 33.74 -2.66 13.13
C PHE A 902 33.07 -1.58 13.97
N ILE A 903 33.83 -0.90 14.85
CA ILE A 903 33.33 0.22 15.68
C ILE A 903 32.80 1.35 14.80
N ILE A 904 33.52 1.71 13.74
CA ILE A 904 33.10 2.77 12.83
C ILE A 904 31.88 2.35 12.03
N SER A 905 31.76 1.08 11.65
CA SER A 905 30.55 0.55 11.02
C SER A 905 29.34 0.60 11.96
N ILE A 906 29.48 0.30 13.26
CA ILE A 906 28.40 0.47 14.24
C ILE A 906 28.01 1.94 14.38
N LEU A 907 29.00 2.84 14.52
CA LEU A 907 28.73 4.28 14.62
C LEU A 907 28.00 4.80 13.39
N ALA A 908 28.43 4.38 12.20
CA ALA A 908 27.78 4.73 10.94
C ALA A 908 26.34 4.18 10.87
N ALA A 909 26.13 2.93 11.31
CA ALA A 909 24.80 2.33 11.39
C ALA A 909 23.87 3.07 12.37
N VAL A 910 24.39 3.49 13.53
CA VAL A 910 23.60 4.21 14.55
C VAL A 910 23.15 5.59 14.06
N LEU A 911 24.01 6.29 13.34
CA LEU A 911 23.71 7.65 12.89
C LEU A 911 22.67 7.71 11.75
N GLU A 912 22.52 6.64 10.97
CA GLU A 912 21.88 6.73 9.64
C GLU A 912 20.81 5.66 9.35
N ILE A 913 20.68 4.59 10.16
CA ILE A 913 19.70 3.51 9.89
C ILE A 913 18.26 4.01 9.85
N SER A 914 17.86 4.95 10.71
CA SER A 914 16.48 5.47 10.70
C SER A 914 16.17 6.24 9.41
N GLN A 915 17.09 7.08 8.95
CA GLN A 915 16.95 7.83 7.70
C GLN A 915 16.92 6.90 6.49
N PHE A 916 17.79 5.89 6.48
CA PHE A 916 17.83 4.89 5.43
C PHE A 916 16.56 4.03 5.40
N ALA A 917 16.08 3.56 6.57
CA ALA A 917 14.84 2.80 6.70
C ALA A 917 13.63 3.55 6.14
N ARG A 918 13.51 4.85 6.44
CA ARG A 918 12.44 5.70 5.88
C ARG A 918 12.55 5.86 4.37
N PHE A 919 13.76 6.00 3.83
CA PHE A 919 13.98 6.08 2.39
C PHE A 919 13.62 4.78 1.67
N MET A 920 13.95 3.61 2.23
CA MET A 920 13.58 2.31 1.63
C MET A 920 12.07 2.10 1.55
N VAL A 921 11.32 2.65 2.50
CA VAL A 921 9.85 2.62 2.47
C VAL A 921 9.32 3.55 1.37
N GLY A 922 10.00 4.67 1.13
CA GLY A 922 9.68 5.62 0.07
C GLY A 922 8.32 6.28 0.27
N ASP A 923 7.58 6.40 -0.82
CA ASP A 923 6.25 7.01 -0.89
C ASP A 923 5.11 6.07 -0.46
N LYS A 924 5.42 4.79 -0.19
CA LYS A 924 4.42 3.75 0.16
C LYS A 924 3.61 4.10 1.40
N CYS A 925 4.14 4.96 2.28
CA CYS A 925 3.49 5.37 3.51
C CYS A 925 2.99 6.82 3.54
N ASP A 926 3.16 7.58 2.46
CA ASP A 926 2.76 8.99 2.40
C ASP A 926 1.27 9.22 2.67
N GLN A 927 0.44 8.23 2.35
CA GLN A 927 -1.00 8.28 2.62
C GLN A 927 -1.36 7.94 4.07
N ILE A 928 -0.54 7.13 4.75
CA ILE A 928 -0.83 6.60 6.09
C ILE A 928 -0.21 7.49 7.17
N ASP A 929 0.98 8.05 6.93
CA ASP A 929 1.71 8.89 7.89
C ASP A 929 0.89 10.10 8.42
N PRO A 930 0.12 10.84 7.59
CA PRO A 930 -0.75 11.90 8.09
C PRO A 930 -1.83 11.39 9.06
N ILE A 931 -2.37 10.20 8.81
CA ILE A 931 -3.39 9.56 9.65
C ILE A 931 -2.76 9.13 10.98
N ILE A 932 -1.57 8.53 10.94
CA ILE A 932 -0.81 8.14 12.14
C ILE A 932 -0.52 9.37 12.99
N LYS A 933 -0.03 10.45 12.37
CA LYS A 933 0.26 11.72 13.05
C LYS A 933 -0.97 12.33 13.69
N MET A 934 -2.11 12.32 13.00
CA MET A 934 -3.33 12.96 13.49
C MET A 934 -4.00 12.17 14.63
N PHE A 935 -3.94 10.84 14.58
CA PHE A 935 -4.76 10.00 15.46
C PHE A 935 -3.96 9.10 16.41
N PHE A 936 -2.75 8.71 16.06
CA PHE A 936 -1.94 7.74 16.82
C PHE A 936 -0.68 8.34 17.46
N ALA A 937 -0.43 9.64 17.32
CA ALA A 937 0.77 10.30 17.85
C ALA A 937 0.99 10.15 19.37
N ASN A 938 -0.07 9.91 20.15
CA ASN A 938 0.03 9.74 21.60
C ASN A 938 0.40 8.32 22.04
N GLU A 939 0.44 7.34 21.13
CA GLU A 939 0.83 5.97 21.48
C GLU A 939 2.33 5.90 21.82
N PRO A 940 2.75 5.16 22.87
CA PRO A 940 4.14 5.17 23.34
C PRO A 940 5.19 4.82 22.28
N LEU A 941 4.87 3.90 21.36
CA LEU A 941 5.76 3.45 20.29
C LEU A 941 5.71 4.34 19.03
N ILE A 942 4.74 5.26 18.93
CA ILE A 942 4.54 6.17 17.80
C ILE A 942 4.94 7.60 18.18
N ASN A 943 4.91 7.95 19.47
CA ASN A 943 5.26 9.27 19.95
C ASN A 943 6.71 9.64 19.58
N GLY A 944 6.86 10.72 18.82
CA GLY A 944 8.15 11.15 18.24
C GLY A 944 8.55 10.44 16.94
N HIS A 945 7.81 9.41 16.54
CA HIS A 945 8.02 8.57 15.35
C HIS A 945 6.69 8.33 14.61
N GLU A 946 6.07 9.42 14.15
CA GLU A 946 4.74 9.47 13.51
C GLU A 946 4.74 8.93 12.07
N THR A 947 5.43 7.80 11.83
CA THR A 947 5.59 7.17 10.51
C THR A 947 5.14 5.72 10.55
N CYS A 948 4.83 5.16 9.38
CA CYS A 948 4.39 3.77 9.26
C CYS A 948 5.47 2.77 9.70
N PHE A 949 6.74 3.09 9.48
CA PHE A 949 7.89 2.23 9.74
C PHE A 949 9.08 3.10 10.09
N ASP A 950 9.74 2.78 11.21
CA ASP A 950 10.97 3.42 11.63
C ASP A 950 11.75 2.49 12.57
N VAL A 951 13.08 2.61 12.54
CA VAL A 951 13.98 1.77 13.33
C VAL A 951 15.01 2.66 13.98
N VAL A 952 15.04 2.62 15.31
CA VAL A 952 16.01 3.38 16.11
C VAL A 952 17.07 2.42 16.63
N THR A 953 18.32 2.81 16.44
CA THR A 953 19.49 2.08 16.91
C THR A 953 20.09 2.77 18.13
N THR A 954 20.30 2.02 19.20
CA THR A 954 20.89 2.55 20.44
C THR A 954 22.23 1.88 20.74
N LEU A 955 23.20 2.67 21.20
CA LEU A 955 24.48 2.18 21.71
C LEU A 955 24.33 1.80 23.18
N ASN A 956 24.68 0.56 23.51
CA ASN A 956 24.69 0.05 24.88
C ASN A 956 26.11 0.08 25.48
N GLU A 957 26.23 -0.26 26.77
CA GLU A 957 27.49 -0.19 27.52
C GLU A 957 28.64 -0.97 26.85
N GLY A 958 28.34 -2.10 26.20
CA GLY A 958 29.33 -2.89 25.45
C GLY A 958 30.08 -2.09 24.39
N SER A 959 29.40 -1.18 23.69
CA SER A 959 30.03 -0.34 22.67
C SER A 959 31.10 0.58 23.26
N TRP A 960 30.85 1.16 24.42
CA TRP A 960 31.83 2.05 25.08
C TRP A 960 33.07 1.29 25.57
N TYR A 961 32.91 0.04 26.01
CA TYR A 961 34.04 -0.84 26.32
C TYR A 961 34.86 -1.15 25.06
N LEU A 962 34.21 -1.46 23.94
CA LEU A 962 34.88 -1.71 22.65
C LEU A 962 35.62 -0.47 22.14
N PHE A 963 35.01 0.72 22.23
CA PHE A 963 35.64 1.98 21.79
C PHE A 963 36.90 2.25 22.60
N SER A 964 36.80 2.12 23.92
CA SER A 964 37.92 2.28 24.84
C SER A 964 39.00 1.22 24.58
N ALA A 965 38.60 -0.03 24.31
CA ALA A 965 39.51 -1.12 23.96
C ALA A 965 40.28 -0.82 22.67
N ALA A 966 39.60 -0.33 21.62
CA ALA A 966 40.21 0.00 20.34
C ALA A 966 41.21 1.16 20.46
N VAL A 967 40.86 2.23 21.18
CA VAL A 967 41.78 3.36 21.42
C VAL A 967 43.02 2.89 22.19
N ALA A 968 42.83 2.14 23.28
CA ALA A 968 43.94 1.59 24.06
C ALA A 968 44.80 0.62 23.22
N HIS A 969 44.15 -0.22 22.39
CA HIS A 969 44.81 -1.15 21.47
C HIS A 969 45.69 -0.44 20.45
N THR A 970 45.18 0.60 19.79
CA THR A 970 45.91 1.38 18.79
C THR A 970 47.10 2.11 19.43
N ILE A 971 46.92 2.75 20.59
CA ILE A 971 48.00 3.43 21.29
C ILE A 971 49.07 2.44 21.73
N ALA A 972 48.68 1.30 22.32
CA ALA A 972 49.61 0.23 22.69
C ALA A 972 50.41 -0.26 21.47
N THR A 973 49.73 -0.48 20.34
CA THR A 973 50.35 -0.92 19.09
C THR A 973 51.39 0.07 18.58
N LEU A 974 51.04 1.37 18.53
CA LEU A 974 51.95 2.41 18.05
C LEU A 974 53.20 2.52 18.93
N LEU A 975 53.04 2.50 20.26
CA LEU A 975 54.14 2.55 21.22
C LEU A 975 55.06 1.34 21.10
N VAL A 976 54.48 0.13 21.12
CA VAL A 976 55.24 -1.12 21.04
C VAL A 976 55.98 -1.22 19.71
N ASN A 977 55.34 -0.86 18.58
CA ASN A 977 55.99 -0.86 17.27
C ASN A 977 57.13 0.14 17.17
N PHE A 978 57.00 1.34 17.77
CA PHE A 978 58.07 2.33 17.82
C PHE A 978 59.31 1.79 18.53
N PHE A 979 59.14 1.22 19.73
CA PHE A 979 60.25 0.63 20.49
C PHE A 979 60.80 -0.64 19.83
N ALA A 980 59.95 -1.43 19.19
CA ALA A 980 60.37 -2.66 18.51
C ALA A 980 61.31 -2.36 17.35
N ARG A 981 61.00 -1.35 16.53
CA ARG A 981 61.88 -0.89 15.44
C ARG A 981 63.23 -0.41 15.98
N LYS A 982 63.21 0.48 16.97
CA LYS A 982 64.44 0.99 17.60
C LYS A 982 65.31 -0.14 18.15
N ALA A 983 64.70 -1.11 18.84
CA ALA A 983 65.42 -2.26 19.37
C ALA A 983 66.03 -3.15 18.26
N LEU A 984 65.30 -3.40 17.17
CA LEU A 984 65.80 -4.18 16.03
C LEU A 984 66.97 -3.47 15.31
N ASP A 985 66.87 -2.15 15.13
CA ASP A 985 67.92 -1.33 14.50
C ASP A 985 69.18 -1.27 15.37
N GLU A 986 69.05 -1.06 16.68
CA GLU A 986 70.19 -1.06 17.62
C GLU A 986 70.90 -2.42 17.67
N ARG A 987 70.15 -3.54 17.64
CA ARG A 987 70.71 -4.90 17.62
C ARG A 987 71.45 -5.17 16.31
N LYS A 988 70.90 -4.74 15.18
CA LYS A 988 71.53 -4.87 13.86
C LYS A 988 72.81 -4.02 13.77
N GLY A 989 72.77 -2.79 14.27
CA GLY A 989 73.93 -1.89 14.32
C GLY A 989 75.07 -2.44 15.18
N LYS A 990 74.74 -3.00 16.37
CA LYS A 990 75.74 -3.67 17.23
C LYS A 990 76.38 -4.88 16.55
N ALA A 991 75.61 -5.70 15.84
CA ALA A 991 76.12 -6.84 15.11
C ALA A 991 77.03 -6.43 13.93
N GLN A 992 76.68 -5.36 13.20
CA GLN A 992 77.53 -4.81 12.13
C GLN A 992 78.84 -4.26 12.69
N TYR A 993 78.79 -3.49 13.79
CA TYR A 993 80.00 -2.97 14.44
C TYR A 993 80.93 -4.10 14.92
N GLN A 994 80.39 -5.15 15.56
CA GLN A 994 81.15 -6.33 15.99
C GLN A 994 81.64 -7.23 14.85
N SER A 995 81.17 -7.03 13.63
CA SER A 995 81.69 -7.74 12.46
C SER A 995 82.80 -6.97 11.73
N ILE A 996 82.90 -5.66 12.00
CA ILE A 996 83.90 -4.75 11.42
C ILE A 996 85.14 -4.65 12.33
N VAL A 997 84.93 -4.73 13.66
CA VAL A 997 85.98 -4.90 14.68
C VAL A 997 86.31 -6.38 14.82
#